data_AF-A0A969KPC1-F1
#
_entry.id   AF-A0A969KPC1-F1
#
_cell.length_a   1.000
_cell.length_b   1.000
_cell.length_c   1.000
_cell.angle_alpha   90.00
_cell.angle_beta   90.00
_cell.angle_gamma   90.00
#
_symmetry.space_group_name_H-M   'P 1'
#
loop_
_entity.id
_entity.type
_entity.pdbx_description
1 polymer ?
#
loop_
_entity_poly.entity_id
_entity_poly.type
_entity_poly.pdbx_seq_one_letter_code
_entity_poly.pdbx_strand_id
1 'polypeptide(L)'
;MRWLDVYFLIVADLCDFARSRNIWWNVRGSGAGSLVAYCTGITGLDPLKNNLIFERFLNPGRVTMPDFDLDYPDDQREELIRYTIEKYGEEQVAQIATFGRMKARAAIRDVGRAQDIALHEVDRIAKLIPAIPGKPVTIQDVLTEGNEFYNPELADLAGKQEWVRGLLDTSMQLEGVARHSGIHAAAVIVADRELTHYTPLMRGSKGSITNAVAQYEFPILESIGLLKVDFLGLSTLSVMREAVRLIRERHGIEYTLGNIPFEGEAASEAFKLLSSGEVSGVFQVESQGMRRVLTEMRPSAFEHIIATISLYRPGPIEYIPQFIRRMHGDEPVEYKHPALESILAETYGIIVYQEQIIQALSQLAGYTPGEADLVRRAISKKKASDIEYHKKLFVEGCQKKGIPKQAATDIYGDIEFFARYGFNKSHAADYAVITVQTAYLKARYPVEYMAALLLIERDKTEKVVNFINESRRMGIDVLPPDVNYSGLDFEIQELPADVESAAQRDALIAYPFPVPEGSAIRFGMAAIKNVGEGPVRVIIEARASDGPFQNLEDFCDSVDLRQVNKRALECLVKVGALDRFGYRSRLLTALDQLIARSAATHSAKESGQLSMFDLMGGGAVEVVPIRLPDIEEASGRERLQWEKELLGVYTMSHPLQHVSIDLKKIVTCACNELDASYDGKNVLLAGMIESVRTITTKKGDLMAFVQLEDFQGQCEVVVFPRTYGDFKDKLIEDNVVVVKGKAQTREGQTTLLADSIQNYVEQAVAMADEWGKQQPPLLVVSPTINGVAIQEEDGDYDETPLSDYLGDGPEDEESPFANDPPAWAADAGQVSSEKRIPEELSRENGSQNGESKPVAPEPILAPSAAPLASVGVGAVETATNGKSPVIETIAPEVTQEESELSDVSGQPPSADERPAEFQPVGKSTNGHAAKSAEPTTAPAATVSPVAERVGTPAHSGSKRLYITFRRSGDLARDKYRLKEIYDRVRDPRGRDRFFILLESKGKRLELSFPNDLCTISPRLTDELTKHFRVEIEIDEQSHST
;
A
#
# COMPACT_ATOMS: atom_id res chain seq x y z
N MET A 1 7.55 32.77 17.82
CA MET A 1 7.47 31.34 18.21
C MET A 1 6.52 31.05 19.39
N ARG A 2 5.61 31.97 19.78
CA ARG A 2 4.58 31.72 20.83
C ARG A 2 3.33 31.00 20.28
N TRP A 3 3.54 29.93 19.52
CA TRP A 3 2.46 29.15 18.88
C TRP A 3 2.88 27.72 18.49
N LEU A 4 4.18 27.42 18.52
CA LEU A 4 4.71 26.06 18.26
C LEU A 4 4.34 25.08 19.39
N ASP A 5 4.34 25.59 20.62
CA ASP A 5 3.81 24.95 21.81
C ASP A 5 2.34 24.52 21.63
N VAL A 6 1.48 25.45 21.19
CA VAL A 6 0.05 25.15 20.93
C VAL A 6 -0.10 24.11 19.82
N TYR A 7 0.68 24.21 18.74
CA TYR A 7 0.63 23.24 17.63
C TYR A 7 1.05 21.83 18.07
N PHE A 8 2.17 21.69 18.78
CA PHE A 8 2.61 20.39 19.33
C PHE A 8 1.55 19.79 20.28
N LEU A 9 0.90 20.61 21.10
CA LEU A 9 -0.17 20.16 22.00
C LEU A 9 -1.42 19.69 21.24
N ILE A 10 -1.81 20.37 20.15
CA ILE A 10 -2.93 19.93 19.29
C ILE A 10 -2.61 18.57 18.65
N VAL A 11 -1.41 18.40 18.10
CA VAL A 11 -1.02 17.14 17.44
C VAL A 11 -0.85 16.00 18.46
N ALA A 12 -0.26 16.27 19.63
CA ALA A 12 -0.17 15.29 20.71
C ALA A 12 -1.55 14.85 21.21
N ASP A 13 -2.51 15.77 21.35
CA ASP A 13 -3.89 15.48 21.76
C ASP A 13 -4.64 14.58 20.76
N LEU A 14 -4.36 14.74 19.46
CA LEU A 14 -4.88 13.85 18.40
C LEU A 14 -4.23 12.45 18.46
N CYS A 15 -2.91 12.37 18.66
CA CYS A 15 -2.20 11.10 18.86
C CYS A 15 -2.63 10.39 20.16
N ASP A 16 -2.88 11.12 21.24
CA ASP A 16 -3.36 10.58 22.51
C ASP A 16 -4.80 10.06 22.40
N PHE A 17 -5.68 10.78 21.69
CA PHE A 17 -7.01 10.27 21.35
C PHE A 17 -6.92 9.00 20.49
N ALA A 18 -6.11 9.01 19.44
CA ALA A 18 -5.89 7.84 18.58
C ALA A 18 -5.44 6.62 19.40
N ARG A 19 -4.44 6.80 20.29
CA ARG A 19 -3.95 5.77 21.21
C ARG A 19 -5.07 5.25 22.13
N SER A 20 -5.90 6.13 22.67
CA SER A 20 -7.05 5.75 23.52
C SER A 20 -8.15 4.95 22.81
N ARG A 21 -8.17 4.98 21.47
CA ARG A 21 -9.13 4.29 20.61
C ARG A 21 -8.55 3.09 19.85
N ASN A 22 -7.27 2.76 20.07
CA ASN A 22 -6.51 1.83 19.23
C ASN A 22 -6.62 2.18 17.72
N ILE A 23 -6.65 3.47 17.42
CA ILE A 23 -6.39 4.00 16.07
C ILE A 23 -4.88 4.11 15.94
N TRP A 24 -4.32 3.46 14.93
CA TRP A 24 -2.88 3.51 14.67
C TRP A 24 -2.56 4.76 13.85
N TRP A 25 -1.33 5.27 13.95
CA TRP A 25 -0.85 6.34 13.09
C TRP A 25 0.65 6.20 12.87
N ASN A 26 1.12 6.65 11.72
CA ASN A 26 2.52 6.76 11.38
C ASN A 26 2.88 8.23 11.09
N VAL A 27 4.06 8.67 11.52
CA VAL A 27 4.58 10.02 11.22
C VAL A 27 5.22 10.04 9.84
N ARG A 28 5.11 11.17 9.15
CA ARG A 28 5.69 11.35 7.83
C ARG A 28 6.53 12.63 7.76
N GLY A 29 7.47 12.64 6.81
CA GLY A 29 8.32 13.81 6.55
C GLY A 29 9.41 13.96 7.60
N SER A 30 9.69 15.20 8.01
CA SER A 30 10.73 15.48 9.00
C SER A 30 10.26 15.37 10.46
N GLY A 31 8.99 15.04 10.73
CA GLY A 31 8.40 15.03 12.08
C GLY A 31 9.18 14.19 13.09
N ALA A 32 9.62 13.00 12.71
CA ALA A 32 10.38 12.11 13.58
C ALA A 32 11.78 12.61 13.98
N GLY A 33 12.31 13.66 13.32
CA GLY A 33 13.54 14.32 13.77
C GLY A 33 13.42 15.11 15.07
N SER A 34 12.23 15.20 15.68
CA SER A 34 12.01 15.92 16.93
C SER A 34 11.95 15.01 18.15
N LEU A 35 12.93 15.14 19.04
CA LEU A 35 12.91 14.50 20.37
C LEU A 35 11.69 14.92 21.20
N VAL A 36 11.17 16.14 20.99
CA VAL A 36 9.91 16.57 21.63
C VAL A 36 8.73 15.75 21.12
N ALA A 37 8.64 15.51 19.80
CA ALA A 37 7.60 14.69 19.20
C ALA A 37 7.67 13.22 19.67
N TYR A 38 8.87 12.69 19.89
CA TYR A 38 9.07 11.37 20.49
C TYR A 38 8.61 11.34 21.97
N CYS A 39 9.06 12.31 22.78
CA CYS A 39 8.67 12.39 24.20
C CYS A 39 7.18 12.68 24.43
N THR A 40 6.47 13.32 23.48
CA THR A 40 5.01 13.47 23.50
C THR A 40 4.26 12.33 22.81
N GLY A 41 4.96 11.29 22.34
CA GLY A 41 4.34 10.12 21.69
C GLY A 41 3.61 10.44 20.38
N ILE A 42 4.06 11.47 19.65
CA ILE A 42 3.62 11.80 18.28
C ILE A 42 4.31 10.84 17.30
N THR A 43 5.64 10.67 17.40
CA THR A 43 6.37 9.57 16.73
C THR A 43 6.72 8.45 17.72
N GLY A 44 6.76 7.21 17.25
CA GLY A 44 7.32 6.07 17.98
C GLY A 44 8.82 5.85 17.76
N LEU A 45 9.45 6.60 16.86
CA LEU A 45 10.85 6.43 16.48
C LEU A 45 11.78 7.34 17.29
N ASP A 46 12.81 6.77 17.92
CA ASP A 46 13.83 7.55 18.65
C ASP A 46 14.76 8.28 17.66
N PRO A 47 14.78 9.63 17.62
CA PRO A 47 15.65 10.37 16.72
C PRO A 47 17.13 10.25 17.05
N LEU A 48 17.48 10.10 18.33
CA LEU A 48 18.88 10.03 18.78
C LEU A 48 19.52 8.71 18.36
N LYS A 49 18.82 7.60 18.56
CA LYS A 49 19.24 6.27 18.09
C LYS A 49 19.44 6.25 16.56
N ASN A 50 18.57 6.93 15.82
CA ASN A 50 18.52 6.90 14.36
C ASN A 50 19.33 8.02 13.66
N ASN A 51 20.14 8.79 14.39
CA ASN A 51 20.90 9.96 13.88
C ASN A 51 20.02 11.01 13.15
N LEU A 52 18.76 11.17 13.55
CA LEU A 52 17.85 12.18 13.00
C LEU A 52 18.08 13.53 13.67
N ILE A 53 17.94 14.62 12.90
CA ILE A 53 18.27 15.99 13.37
C ILE A 53 17.05 16.91 13.38
N PHE A 54 16.89 17.65 14.47
CA PHE A 54 15.73 18.51 14.71
C PHE A 54 15.66 19.72 13.76
N GLU A 55 16.80 20.27 13.35
CA GLU A 55 16.86 21.47 12.51
C GLU A 55 16.43 21.20 11.06
N ARG A 56 16.33 19.92 10.66
CA ARG A 56 15.70 19.50 9.41
C ARG A 56 14.17 19.52 9.50
N PHE A 57 13.59 19.45 10.70
CA PHE A 57 12.17 19.67 10.96
C PHE A 57 11.86 21.17 11.16
N LEU A 58 12.47 21.79 12.18
CA LEU A 58 12.27 23.18 12.52
C LEU A 58 13.60 23.93 12.55
N ASN A 59 13.85 24.72 11.51
CA ASN A 59 15.05 25.55 11.37
C ASN A 59 14.87 26.89 12.10
N PRO A 60 15.66 27.21 13.16
CA PRO A 60 15.49 28.46 13.92
C PRO A 60 15.67 29.75 13.09
N GLY A 61 16.41 29.69 11.99
CA GLY A 61 16.60 30.80 11.05
C GLY A 61 15.42 31.03 10.09
N ARG A 62 14.33 30.25 10.19
CA ARG A 62 13.19 30.29 9.27
C ARG A 62 11.86 30.40 10.03
N VAL A 63 11.15 31.51 9.86
CA VAL A 63 9.78 31.66 10.36
C VAL A 63 8.79 31.06 9.35
N THR A 64 8.53 29.76 9.46
CA THR A 64 7.39 29.08 8.81
C THR A 64 6.82 28.04 9.75
N MET A 65 5.56 27.68 9.58
CA MET A 65 4.94 26.56 10.29
C MET A 65 5.69 25.26 9.95
N PRO A 66 6.04 24.42 10.95
CA PRO A 66 6.33 23.01 10.69
C PRO A 66 5.02 22.27 10.42
N ASP A 67 5.07 21.18 9.65
CA ASP A 67 3.91 20.35 9.35
C ASP A 67 4.19 18.91 9.83
N PHE A 68 3.22 18.32 10.52
CA PHE A 68 3.18 16.91 10.92
C PHE A 68 2.16 16.22 10.02
N ASP A 69 2.64 15.71 8.89
CA ASP A 69 1.87 14.76 8.07
C ASP A 69 1.70 13.46 8.88
N LEU A 70 0.44 13.06 9.15
CA LEU A 70 0.12 11.84 9.89
C LEU A 70 -0.71 10.87 9.03
N ASP A 71 -0.17 9.68 8.82
CA ASP A 71 -0.81 8.60 8.06
C ASP A 71 -1.63 7.70 9.01
N TYR A 72 -2.91 7.47 8.71
CA TYR A 72 -3.87 6.70 9.52
C TYR A 72 -4.55 5.58 8.73
N PRO A 73 -5.11 4.53 9.38
CA PRO A 73 -5.99 3.55 8.75
C PRO A 73 -7.16 4.24 8.04
N ASP A 74 -7.43 3.85 6.79
CA ASP A 74 -8.50 4.44 5.96
C ASP A 74 -9.89 4.27 6.60
N ASP A 75 -10.10 3.17 7.32
CA ASP A 75 -11.33 2.81 8.03
C ASP A 75 -11.58 3.64 9.31
N GLN A 76 -10.55 4.30 9.87
CA GLN A 76 -10.66 5.06 11.13
C GLN A 76 -10.46 6.57 10.98
N ARG A 77 -10.03 7.05 9.79
CA ARG A 77 -9.78 8.48 9.53
C ARG A 77 -10.96 9.38 9.93
N GLU A 78 -12.20 8.94 9.71
CA GLU A 78 -13.39 9.72 10.04
C GLU A 78 -13.56 9.93 11.56
N GLU A 79 -13.19 8.96 12.41
CA GLU A 79 -13.32 9.10 13.88
C GLU A 79 -12.43 10.23 14.42
N LEU A 80 -11.23 10.37 13.86
CA LEU A 80 -10.29 11.46 14.20
C LEU A 80 -10.72 12.83 13.69
N ILE A 81 -11.24 12.91 12.47
CA ILE A 81 -11.82 14.16 11.94
C ILE A 81 -13.01 14.57 12.82
N ARG A 82 -13.88 13.61 13.20
CA ARG A 82 -15.02 13.87 14.09
C ARG A 82 -14.58 14.30 15.50
N TYR A 83 -13.60 13.64 16.09
CA TYR A 83 -13.00 14.07 17.36
C TYR A 83 -12.44 15.50 17.28
N THR A 84 -11.78 15.86 16.18
CA THR A 84 -11.26 17.22 15.96
C THR A 84 -12.38 18.26 15.97
N ILE A 85 -13.51 17.97 15.30
CA ILE A 85 -14.71 18.83 15.30
C ILE A 85 -15.30 18.94 16.72
N GLU A 86 -15.49 17.81 17.42
CA GLU A 86 -16.03 17.77 18.79
C GLU A 86 -15.12 18.48 19.82
N LYS A 87 -13.80 18.46 19.60
CA LYS A 87 -12.79 18.99 20.54
C LYS A 87 -12.51 20.48 20.34
N TYR A 88 -12.38 20.94 19.10
CA TYR A 88 -11.97 22.31 18.77
C TYR A 88 -13.13 23.21 18.33
N GLY A 89 -14.27 22.64 17.96
CA GLY A 89 -15.54 23.35 17.73
C GLY A 89 -16.06 23.25 16.30
N GLU A 90 -17.37 23.04 16.17
CA GLU A 90 -18.06 22.78 14.90
C GLU A 90 -18.02 23.97 13.91
N GLU A 91 -17.86 25.19 14.42
CA GLU A 91 -17.73 26.42 13.62
C GLU A 91 -16.25 26.85 13.42
N GLN A 92 -15.31 26.17 14.10
CA GLN A 92 -13.87 26.45 14.05
C GLN A 92 -13.07 25.41 13.24
N VAL A 93 -13.71 24.29 12.87
CA VAL A 93 -13.12 23.18 12.11
C VAL A 93 -13.92 22.92 10.83
N ALA A 94 -13.24 22.95 9.68
CA ALA A 94 -13.84 22.64 8.38
C ALA A 94 -12.90 21.82 7.51
N GLN A 95 -13.46 20.96 6.66
CA GLN A 95 -12.71 20.41 5.53
C GLN A 95 -12.43 21.51 4.48
N ILE A 96 -11.39 21.32 3.67
CA ILE A 96 -10.94 22.31 2.67
C ILE A 96 -11.56 22.00 1.30
N ALA A 97 -12.01 23.01 0.54
CA ALA A 97 -12.40 22.81 -0.86
C ALA A 97 -11.20 22.54 -1.77
N THR A 98 -11.36 21.61 -2.69
CA THR A 98 -10.45 21.38 -3.82
C THR A 98 -11.18 21.62 -5.13
N PHE A 99 -10.48 22.07 -6.17
CA PHE A 99 -11.09 22.28 -7.48
C PHE A 99 -10.46 21.35 -8.52
N GLY A 100 -11.29 20.47 -9.10
CA GLY A 100 -10.88 19.57 -10.17
C GLY A 100 -10.60 20.36 -11.43
N ARG A 101 -9.34 20.69 -11.70
CA ARG A 101 -8.93 21.49 -12.87
C ARG A 101 -8.71 20.62 -14.11
N MET A 102 -9.10 21.12 -15.28
CA MET A 102 -8.96 20.41 -16.55
C MET A 102 -7.48 20.35 -16.97
N LYS A 103 -6.85 19.18 -16.84
CA LYS A 103 -5.51 18.88 -17.36
C LYS A 103 -5.59 18.60 -18.87
N ALA A 104 -4.54 18.88 -19.65
CA ALA A 104 -4.40 18.60 -21.09
C ALA A 104 -5.27 17.45 -21.65
N ARG A 105 -5.00 16.21 -21.21
CA ARG A 105 -5.73 15.00 -21.67
C ARG A 105 -7.24 15.03 -21.39
N ALA A 106 -7.68 15.70 -20.33
CA ALA A 106 -9.10 15.85 -20.00
C ALA A 106 -9.74 16.97 -20.84
N ALA A 107 -9.06 18.11 -21.00
CA ALA A 107 -9.51 19.19 -21.88
C ALA A 107 -9.78 18.68 -23.30
N ILE A 108 -8.83 17.94 -23.90
CA ILE A 108 -9.00 17.32 -25.22
C ILE A 108 -10.20 16.36 -25.26
N ARG A 109 -10.38 15.51 -24.24
CA ARG A 109 -11.48 14.54 -24.19
C ARG A 109 -12.86 15.18 -24.03
N ASP A 110 -12.97 16.28 -23.30
CA ASP A 110 -14.23 17.00 -23.10
C ASP A 110 -14.56 17.90 -24.29
N VAL A 111 -13.57 18.63 -24.85
CA VAL A 111 -13.74 19.44 -26.06
C VAL A 111 -14.09 18.56 -27.26
N GLY A 112 -13.36 17.45 -27.47
CA GLY A 112 -13.64 16.54 -28.58
C GLY A 112 -15.05 15.93 -28.50
N ARG A 113 -15.54 15.63 -27.29
CA ARG A 113 -16.93 15.20 -27.06
C ARG A 113 -17.94 16.32 -27.34
N ALA A 114 -17.63 17.57 -26.97
CA ALA A 114 -18.49 18.72 -27.24
C ALA A 114 -18.52 19.11 -28.73
N GLN A 115 -17.48 18.76 -29.49
CA GLN A 115 -17.35 18.95 -30.94
C GLN A 115 -17.87 17.74 -31.76
N ASP A 116 -18.50 16.74 -31.10
CA ASP A 116 -18.99 15.48 -31.69
C ASP A 116 -17.92 14.67 -32.47
N ILE A 117 -16.65 14.78 -32.04
CA ILE A 117 -15.54 14.01 -32.60
C ILE A 117 -15.56 12.59 -32.02
N ALA A 118 -15.41 11.59 -32.89
CA ALA A 118 -15.46 10.19 -32.52
C ALA A 118 -14.46 9.85 -31.40
N LEU A 119 -14.96 9.32 -30.28
CA LEU A 119 -14.22 9.20 -29.01
C LEU A 119 -12.88 8.45 -29.12
N HIS A 120 -12.75 7.51 -30.06
CA HIS A 120 -11.51 6.76 -30.29
C HIS A 120 -10.40 7.63 -30.91
N GLU A 121 -10.74 8.61 -31.75
CA GLU A 121 -9.78 9.58 -32.30
C GLU A 121 -9.38 10.63 -31.27
N VAL A 122 -10.35 11.09 -30.48
CA VAL A 122 -10.10 12.02 -29.36
C VAL A 122 -9.17 11.37 -28.33
N ASP A 123 -9.37 10.09 -28.02
CA ASP A 123 -8.49 9.35 -27.09
C ASP A 123 -7.11 9.05 -27.69
N ARG A 124 -7.01 8.79 -29.01
CA ARG A 124 -5.72 8.71 -29.73
C ARG A 124 -4.92 10.00 -29.55
N ILE A 125 -5.53 11.16 -29.81
CA ILE A 125 -4.89 12.47 -29.68
C ILE A 125 -4.52 12.75 -28.22
N ALA A 126 -5.43 12.50 -27.26
CA ALA A 126 -5.14 12.69 -25.84
C ALA A 126 -4.00 11.79 -25.33
N LYS A 127 -3.80 10.60 -25.89
CA LYS A 127 -2.68 9.70 -25.53
C LYS A 127 -1.31 10.23 -25.96
N LEU A 128 -1.21 11.06 -27.01
CA LEU A 128 0.05 11.64 -27.49
C LEU A 128 0.69 12.64 -26.52
N ILE A 129 -0.09 13.21 -25.59
CA ILE A 129 0.43 14.07 -24.51
C ILE A 129 0.96 13.19 -23.37
N PRO A 130 2.22 13.35 -22.90
CA PRO A 130 2.76 12.57 -21.77
C PRO A 130 1.95 12.75 -20.48
N ALA A 131 1.74 11.66 -19.74
CA ALA A 131 1.05 11.67 -18.45
C ALA A 131 2.01 11.26 -17.32
N ILE A 132 2.80 12.23 -16.84
CA ILE A 132 3.84 12.00 -15.84
C ILE A 132 3.29 12.30 -14.43
N PRO A 133 3.35 11.35 -13.47
CA PRO A 133 2.96 11.61 -12.09
C PRO A 133 3.75 12.77 -11.47
N GLY A 134 3.07 13.67 -10.77
CA GLY A 134 3.68 14.84 -10.11
C GLY A 134 4.14 15.97 -11.04
N LYS A 135 4.31 15.74 -12.35
CA LYS A 135 4.76 16.75 -13.33
C LYS A 135 3.67 16.99 -14.39
N PRO A 136 2.77 17.98 -14.20
CA PRO A 136 1.74 18.28 -15.18
C PRO A 136 2.37 18.83 -16.46
N VAL A 137 2.07 18.19 -17.58
CA VAL A 137 2.47 18.60 -18.92
C VAL A 137 1.29 19.33 -19.56
N THR A 138 1.50 20.55 -20.07
CA THR A 138 0.47 21.33 -20.76
C THR A 138 0.36 20.91 -22.23
N ILE A 139 -0.72 21.30 -22.91
CA ILE A 139 -0.83 21.08 -24.36
C ILE A 139 0.25 21.89 -25.10
N GLN A 140 0.58 23.09 -24.60
CA GLN A 140 1.62 23.95 -25.18
C GLN A 140 3.01 23.33 -25.09
N ASP A 141 3.37 22.68 -23.98
CA ASP A 141 4.67 22.00 -23.82
C ASP A 141 4.92 20.97 -24.94
N VAL A 142 3.89 20.19 -25.28
CA VAL A 142 3.98 19.11 -26.26
C VAL A 142 4.08 19.63 -27.71
N LEU A 143 3.58 20.84 -27.97
CA LEU A 143 3.61 21.49 -29.28
C LEU A 143 4.85 22.38 -29.49
N THR A 144 5.60 22.72 -28.44
CA THR A 144 6.76 23.62 -28.53
C THR A 144 8.05 22.85 -28.82
N GLU A 145 8.60 23.02 -30.02
CA GLU A 145 9.91 22.46 -30.39
C GLU A 145 11.01 22.90 -29.41
N GLY A 146 11.83 21.94 -28.96
CA GLY A 146 12.87 22.16 -27.95
C GLY A 146 12.40 22.07 -26.49
N ASN A 147 11.10 21.88 -26.22
CA ASN A 147 10.60 21.49 -24.90
C ASN A 147 10.94 20.01 -24.60
N GLU A 148 11.13 19.67 -23.32
CA GLU A 148 11.41 18.29 -22.89
C GLU A 148 10.24 17.31 -23.14
N PHE A 149 9.03 17.82 -23.42
CA PHE A 149 7.83 17.03 -23.73
C PHE A 149 7.35 17.14 -25.18
N TYR A 150 8.14 17.77 -26.05
CA TYR A 150 7.78 17.96 -27.46
C TYR A 150 7.46 16.62 -28.16
N ASN A 151 6.27 16.53 -28.77
CA ASN A 151 5.87 15.38 -29.57
C ASN A 151 5.68 15.78 -31.05
N PRO A 152 6.61 15.40 -31.94
CA PRO A 152 6.53 15.77 -33.36
C PRO A 152 5.33 15.13 -34.07
N GLU A 153 4.78 14.00 -33.60
CA GLU A 153 3.56 13.42 -34.18
C GLU A 153 2.34 14.31 -33.92
N LEU A 154 2.20 14.83 -32.69
CA LEU A 154 1.08 15.72 -32.35
C LEU A 154 1.19 17.06 -33.08
N ALA A 155 2.41 17.61 -33.20
CA ALA A 155 2.67 18.84 -33.94
C ALA A 155 2.40 18.67 -35.45
N ASP A 156 2.81 17.55 -36.05
CA ASP A 156 2.54 17.23 -37.46
C ASP A 156 1.05 17.01 -37.74
N LEU A 157 0.34 16.31 -36.85
CA LEU A 157 -1.12 16.16 -36.93
C LEU A 157 -1.85 17.50 -36.84
N ALA A 158 -1.45 18.38 -35.91
CA ALA A 158 -1.99 19.73 -35.79
C ALA A 158 -1.67 20.61 -37.01
N GLY A 159 -0.49 20.44 -37.63
CA GLY A 159 -0.11 21.15 -38.85
C GLY A 159 -0.80 20.67 -40.12
N LYS A 160 -1.26 19.41 -40.16
CA LYS A 160 -1.89 18.78 -41.33
C LYS A 160 -3.42 18.71 -41.29
N GLN A 161 -4.02 18.70 -40.10
CA GLN A 161 -5.45 18.45 -39.92
C GLN A 161 -6.12 19.58 -39.13
N GLU A 162 -6.85 20.44 -39.84
CA GLU A 162 -7.49 21.64 -39.26
C GLU A 162 -8.44 21.32 -38.10
N TRP A 163 -9.09 20.15 -38.11
CA TRP A 163 -9.95 19.71 -36.99
C TRP A 163 -9.14 19.33 -35.75
N VAL A 164 -7.94 18.74 -35.90
CA VAL A 164 -7.02 18.45 -34.79
C VAL A 164 -6.50 19.75 -34.20
N ARG A 165 -6.17 20.72 -35.07
CA ARG A 165 -5.80 22.07 -34.65
C ARG A 165 -6.92 22.74 -33.85
N GLY A 166 -8.14 22.80 -34.40
CA GLY A 166 -9.30 23.41 -33.73
C GLY A 166 -9.64 22.74 -32.40
N LEU A 167 -9.46 21.43 -32.28
CA LEU A 167 -9.56 20.67 -31.03
C LEU A 167 -8.49 21.12 -30.01
N LEU A 168 -7.22 21.20 -30.41
CA LEU A 168 -6.10 21.58 -29.52
C LEU A 168 -6.15 23.06 -29.11
N ASP A 169 -6.34 23.98 -30.06
CA ASP A 169 -6.43 25.43 -29.84
C ASP A 169 -7.62 25.78 -28.90
N THR A 170 -8.72 25.02 -28.97
CA THR A 170 -9.86 25.14 -28.04
C THR A 170 -9.56 24.50 -26.68
N SER A 171 -8.88 23.35 -26.66
CA SER A 171 -8.51 22.65 -25.43
C SER A 171 -7.51 23.44 -24.58
N MET A 172 -6.58 24.16 -25.21
CA MET A 172 -5.65 25.08 -24.55
C MET A 172 -6.35 26.22 -23.81
N GLN A 173 -7.52 26.67 -24.29
CA GLN A 173 -8.31 27.72 -23.63
C GLN A 173 -9.10 27.21 -22.41
N LEU A 174 -9.30 25.89 -22.31
CA LEU A 174 -9.97 25.25 -21.16
C LEU A 174 -8.98 24.57 -20.19
N GLU A 175 -7.70 24.47 -20.55
CA GLU A 175 -6.66 23.94 -19.66
C GLU A 175 -6.52 24.80 -18.39
N GLY A 176 -6.44 24.15 -17.22
CA GLY A 176 -6.35 24.80 -15.91
C GLY A 176 -7.68 25.33 -15.34
N VAL A 177 -8.74 25.41 -16.15
CA VAL A 177 -10.08 25.83 -15.72
C VAL A 177 -10.66 24.84 -14.70
N ALA A 178 -11.30 25.35 -13.65
CA ALA A 178 -11.96 24.54 -12.63
C ALA A 178 -13.26 23.92 -13.19
N ARG A 179 -13.34 22.59 -13.23
CA ARG A 179 -14.47 21.82 -13.76
C ARG A 179 -15.56 21.57 -12.71
N HIS A 180 -15.16 21.28 -11.49
CA HIS A 180 -16.04 21.01 -10.35
C HIS A 180 -15.29 21.31 -9.04
N SER A 181 -16.03 21.58 -7.98
CA SER A 181 -15.50 21.49 -6.62
C SER A 181 -15.45 20.04 -6.14
N GLY A 182 -14.64 19.81 -5.10
CA GLY A 182 -14.54 18.61 -4.31
C GLY A 182 -14.12 18.98 -2.89
N ILE A 183 -14.01 17.99 -2.02
CA ILE A 183 -13.54 18.16 -0.63
C ILE A 183 -12.14 17.52 -0.53
N HIS A 184 -11.21 18.14 0.18
CA HIS A 184 -9.89 17.59 0.42
C HIS A 184 -10.01 16.29 1.23
N ALA A 185 -9.39 15.21 0.75
CA ALA A 185 -9.59 13.85 1.26
C ALA A 185 -8.90 13.55 2.62
N ALA A 186 -8.24 14.55 3.22
CA ALA A 186 -7.33 14.40 4.36
C ALA A 186 -7.30 15.67 5.24
N ALA A 187 -6.84 16.79 4.68
CA ALA A 187 -6.79 18.08 5.36
C ALA A 187 -8.12 18.61 5.91
N VAL A 188 -8.08 19.01 7.18
CA VAL A 188 -8.99 20.01 7.77
C VAL A 188 -8.20 21.27 8.13
N ILE A 189 -8.91 22.39 8.28
CA ILE A 189 -8.40 23.58 8.96
C ILE A 189 -8.95 23.66 10.39
N VAL A 190 -8.15 24.23 11.29
CA VAL A 190 -8.53 24.54 12.69
C VAL A 190 -8.20 26.02 12.96
N ALA A 191 -9.13 26.74 13.57
CA ALA A 191 -9.01 28.18 13.87
C ALA A 191 -9.18 28.50 15.37
N ASP A 192 -8.73 29.70 15.79
CA ASP A 192 -8.95 30.23 17.16
C ASP A 192 -10.37 30.80 17.36
N ARG A 193 -11.16 30.91 16.28
CA ARG A 193 -12.47 31.57 16.19
C ARG A 193 -13.33 30.88 15.13
N GLU A 194 -14.60 31.27 15.06
CA GLU A 194 -15.50 30.93 13.95
C GLU A 194 -14.84 31.23 12.59
N LEU A 195 -14.85 30.25 11.70
CA LEU A 195 -14.15 30.29 10.41
C LEU A 195 -14.66 31.38 9.47
N THR A 196 -15.89 31.86 9.64
CA THR A 196 -16.47 32.97 8.84
C THR A 196 -15.69 34.28 8.99
N HIS A 197 -14.92 34.46 10.08
CA HIS A 197 -14.00 35.58 10.24
C HIS A 197 -12.79 35.52 9.30
N TYR A 198 -12.46 34.34 8.76
CA TYR A 198 -11.24 34.09 7.98
C TYR A 198 -11.50 33.65 6.54
N THR A 199 -12.55 32.88 6.29
CA THR A 199 -12.85 32.33 4.96
C THR A 199 -14.37 32.13 4.76
N PRO A 200 -14.92 32.41 3.56
CA PRO A 200 -16.29 32.03 3.27
C PRO A 200 -16.45 30.50 3.24
N LEU A 201 -17.58 30.03 3.77
CA LEU A 201 -17.91 28.60 3.87
C LEU A 201 -18.95 28.20 2.81
N MET A 202 -18.89 26.96 2.33
CA MET A 202 -19.98 26.29 1.61
C MET A 202 -20.52 25.13 2.45
N ARG A 203 -21.76 24.69 2.19
CA ARG A 203 -22.32 23.51 2.86
C ARG A 203 -21.62 22.24 2.37
N GLY A 204 -21.40 21.30 3.29
CA GLY A 204 -20.98 19.94 2.96
C GLY A 204 -21.94 19.24 1.99
N SER A 205 -21.39 18.45 1.07
CA SER A 205 -22.13 17.55 0.20
C SER A 205 -22.27 16.14 0.83
N LYS A 206 -22.91 15.19 0.13
CA LYS A 206 -22.87 13.77 0.53
C LYS A 206 -21.40 13.30 0.59
N GLY A 207 -20.94 12.92 1.77
CA GLY A 207 -19.54 12.53 2.02
C GLY A 207 -18.69 13.62 2.71
N SER A 208 -19.28 14.78 3.02
CA SER A 208 -18.69 15.74 3.97
C SER A 208 -18.87 15.24 5.41
N ILE A 209 -17.80 15.28 6.20
CA ILE A 209 -17.82 14.96 7.64
C ILE A 209 -18.15 16.22 8.44
N THR A 210 -17.69 17.39 7.98
CA THR A 210 -18.04 18.71 8.52
C THR A 210 -19.32 19.26 7.88
N ASN A 211 -20.14 20.00 8.62
CA ASN A 211 -21.31 20.71 8.08
C ASN A 211 -20.90 21.77 7.03
N ALA A 212 -19.73 22.36 7.22
CA ALA A 212 -19.15 23.41 6.38
C ALA A 212 -17.83 22.98 5.75
N VAL A 213 -17.53 23.54 4.58
CA VAL A 213 -16.28 23.37 3.83
C VAL A 213 -15.75 24.76 3.47
N ALA A 214 -14.47 25.04 3.73
CA ALA A 214 -13.86 26.33 3.39
C ALA A 214 -13.76 26.50 1.87
N GLN A 215 -14.26 27.61 1.31
CA GLN A 215 -14.32 27.80 -0.15
C GLN A 215 -12.96 28.08 -0.81
N TYR A 216 -11.97 28.54 -0.05
CA TYR A 216 -10.63 28.81 -0.56
C TYR A 216 -9.77 27.53 -0.62
N GLU A 217 -8.95 27.41 -1.66
CA GLU A 217 -7.94 26.35 -1.76
C GLU A 217 -6.86 26.53 -0.68
N PHE A 218 -6.27 25.43 -0.18
CA PHE A 218 -5.34 25.46 0.95
C PHE A 218 -4.21 26.53 0.87
N PRO A 219 -3.54 26.77 -0.27
CA PRO A 219 -2.50 27.80 -0.33
C PRO A 219 -2.96 29.23 0.04
N ILE A 220 -4.25 29.52 -0.12
CA ILE A 220 -4.85 30.79 0.34
C ILE A 220 -5.06 30.75 1.85
N LEU A 221 -5.59 29.64 2.39
CA LEU A 221 -5.81 29.43 3.82
C LEU A 221 -4.49 29.44 4.62
N GLU A 222 -3.43 28.84 4.07
CA GLU A 222 -2.06 28.92 4.58
C GLU A 222 -1.56 30.38 4.61
N SER A 223 -1.80 31.14 3.53
CA SER A 223 -1.32 32.53 3.41
C SER A 223 -1.98 33.50 4.40
N ILE A 224 -3.19 33.20 4.89
CA ILE A 224 -3.86 33.94 5.97
C ILE A 224 -3.55 33.38 7.38
N GLY A 225 -2.71 32.35 7.46
CA GLY A 225 -2.18 31.81 8.72
C GLY A 225 -3.05 30.79 9.44
N LEU A 226 -4.04 30.18 8.76
CA LEU A 226 -4.86 29.12 9.37
C LEU A 226 -4.07 27.82 9.51
N LEU A 227 -4.28 27.12 10.62
CA LEU A 227 -3.64 25.84 10.88
C LEU A 227 -4.31 24.74 10.04
N LYS A 228 -3.50 23.97 9.32
CA LYS A 228 -3.86 22.71 8.68
C LYS A 228 -3.55 21.54 9.62
N VAL A 229 -4.42 20.54 9.61
CA VAL A 229 -4.14 19.19 10.14
C VAL A 229 -4.47 18.21 9.03
N ASP A 230 -3.48 17.43 8.60
CA ASP A 230 -3.67 16.39 7.57
C ASP A 230 -3.93 15.04 8.23
N PHE A 231 -5.09 14.46 7.94
CA PHE A 231 -5.39 13.07 8.25
C PHE A 231 -5.21 12.23 6.99
N LEU A 232 -3.98 11.78 6.70
CA LEU A 232 -3.74 10.98 5.51
C LEU A 232 -4.32 9.56 5.69
N GLY A 233 -4.82 8.98 4.60
CA GLY A 233 -5.27 7.59 4.56
C GLY A 233 -4.18 6.66 4.03
N LEU A 234 -3.87 5.60 4.77
CA LEU A 234 -2.86 4.61 4.42
C LEU A 234 -3.41 3.19 4.64
N SER A 235 -3.90 2.58 3.56
CA SER A 235 -4.48 1.23 3.57
C SER A 235 -3.55 0.16 4.14
N THR A 236 -2.23 0.34 4.10
CA THR A 236 -1.25 -0.52 4.77
C THR A 236 -1.51 -0.64 6.28
N LEU A 237 -1.87 0.45 6.97
CA LEU A 237 -2.19 0.40 8.40
C LEU A 237 -3.51 -0.34 8.67
N SER A 238 -4.47 -0.27 7.74
CA SER A 238 -5.70 -1.09 7.80
C SER A 238 -5.38 -2.57 7.57
N VAL A 239 -4.52 -2.93 6.61
CA VAL A 239 -4.03 -4.31 6.39
C VAL A 239 -3.32 -4.85 7.63
N MET A 240 -2.40 -4.08 8.23
CA MET A 240 -1.68 -4.53 9.42
C MET A 240 -2.61 -4.71 10.62
N ARG A 241 -3.57 -3.81 10.83
CA ARG A 241 -4.59 -3.94 11.89
C ARG A 241 -5.48 -5.16 11.69
N GLU A 242 -5.90 -5.43 10.46
CA GLU A 242 -6.74 -6.58 10.15
C GLU A 242 -5.97 -7.91 10.26
N ALA A 243 -4.73 -7.96 9.78
CA ALA A 243 -3.85 -9.11 10.00
C ALA A 243 -3.67 -9.37 11.51
N VAL A 244 -3.45 -8.33 12.31
CA VAL A 244 -3.33 -8.44 13.77
C VAL A 244 -4.64 -8.83 14.46
N ARG A 245 -5.80 -8.41 13.94
CA ARG A 245 -7.11 -8.88 14.40
C ARG A 245 -7.23 -10.41 14.23
N LEU A 246 -6.93 -10.90 13.03
CA LEU A 246 -6.94 -12.32 12.69
C LEU A 246 -5.91 -13.11 13.52
N ILE A 247 -4.69 -12.59 13.70
CA ILE A 247 -3.65 -13.21 14.52
C ILE A 247 -4.10 -13.35 15.98
N ARG A 248 -4.72 -12.31 16.56
CA ARG A 248 -5.24 -12.35 17.92
C ARG A 248 -6.37 -13.36 18.08
N GLU A 249 -7.22 -13.50 17.07
CA GLU A 249 -8.35 -14.43 17.10
C GLU A 249 -7.94 -15.90 16.92
N ARG A 250 -6.90 -16.20 16.12
CA ARG A 250 -6.42 -17.57 15.90
C ARG A 250 -5.33 -18.02 16.90
N HIS A 251 -4.41 -17.13 17.27
CA HIS A 251 -3.23 -17.46 18.09
C HIS A 251 -3.26 -16.86 19.50
N GLY A 252 -4.21 -15.97 19.81
CA GLY A 252 -4.29 -15.27 21.10
C GLY A 252 -3.23 -14.18 21.31
N ILE A 253 -2.42 -13.86 20.30
CA ILE A 253 -1.29 -12.92 20.38
C ILE A 253 -1.77 -11.51 20.05
N GLU A 254 -1.55 -10.55 20.97
CA GLU A 254 -1.95 -9.15 20.77
C GLU A 254 -0.76 -8.27 20.32
N TYR A 255 -0.79 -7.91 19.03
CA TYR A 255 0.13 -6.93 18.46
C TYR A 255 -0.48 -5.52 18.43
N THR A 256 0.40 -4.52 18.39
CA THR A 256 0.12 -3.09 18.23
C THR A 256 1.24 -2.48 17.38
N LEU A 257 1.02 -1.31 16.76
CA LEU A 257 2.06 -0.65 15.96
C LEU A 257 3.39 -0.44 16.72
N GLY A 258 3.33 -0.30 18.04
CA GLY A 258 4.51 -0.12 18.91
C GLY A 258 5.19 -1.41 19.40
N ASN A 259 4.67 -2.61 19.11
CA ASN A 259 5.28 -3.88 19.54
C ASN A 259 5.55 -4.90 18.41
N ILE A 260 5.12 -4.66 17.17
CA ILE A 260 5.54 -5.47 16.02
C ILE A 260 7.04 -5.20 15.76
N PRO A 261 7.91 -6.22 15.74
CA PRO A 261 9.35 -6.02 15.55
C PRO A 261 9.71 -5.38 14.20
N PHE A 262 10.63 -4.41 14.24
CA PHE A 262 11.24 -3.79 13.05
C PHE A 262 12.77 -3.74 13.09
N GLU A 263 13.39 -4.17 14.19
CA GLU A 263 14.82 -4.08 14.45
C GLU A 263 15.33 -5.25 15.32
N GLY A 264 16.64 -5.50 15.26
CA GLY A 264 17.30 -6.56 16.04
C GLY A 264 16.85 -7.99 15.68
N GLU A 265 17.24 -8.96 16.52
CA GLU A 265 16.93 -10.38 16.29
C GLU A 265 15.42 -10.67 16.27
N ALA A 266 14.62 -9.87 16.97
CA ALA A 266 13.16 -9.98 16.93
C ALA A 266 12.58 -9.75 15.52
N ALA A 267 13.29 -9.02 14.64
CA ALA A 267 12.93 -8.80 13.23
C ALA A 267 13.72 -9.69 12.24
N SER A 268 14.50 -10.67 12.72
CA SER A 268 15.32 -11.59 11.91
C SER A 268 14.54 -12.26 10.76
N GLU A 269 13.30 -12.71 11.02
CA GLU A 269 12.44 -13.29 9.96
C GLU A 269 12.00 -12.27 8.89
N ALA A 270 11.80 -11.01 9.27
CA ALA A 270 11.46 -9.95 8.33
C ALA A 270 12.66 -9.63 7.40
N PHE A 271 13.87 -9.58 7.97
CA PHE A 271 15.11 -9.40 7.21
C PHE A 271 15.39 -10.59 6.26
N LYS A 272 15.09 -11.83 6.68
CA LYS A 272 15.11 -13.00 5.80
C LYS A 272 14.11 -12.88 4.64
N LEU A 273 12.87 -12.46 4.89
CA LEU A 273 11.83 -12.33 3.85
C LEU A 273 12.13 -11.20 2.86
N LEU A 274 12.69 -10.09 3.35
CA LEU A 274 13.20 -9.01 2.50
C LEU A 274 14.36 -9.53 1.63
N SER A 275 15.30 -10.28 2.23
CA SER A 275 16.47 -10.85 1.54
C SER A 275 16.11 -11.93 0.49
N SER A 276 15.08 -12.75 0.71
CA SER A 276 14.59 -13.69 -0.32
C SER A 276 13.85 -13.00 -1.47
N GLY A 277 13.49 -11.73 -1.31
CA GLY A 277 12.72 -10.96 -2.27
C GLY A 277 11.23 -11.33 -2.31
N GLU A 278 10.70 -12.07 -1.33
CA GLU A 278 9.30 -12.54 -1.33
C GLU A 278 8.31 -11.46 -0.87
N VAL A 279 8.50 -10.26 -1.41
CA VAL A 279 7.99 -8.98 -0.92
C VAL A 279 6.70 -8.50 -1.60
N SER A 280 5.98 -9.37 -2.32
CA SER A 280 4.62 -9.08 -2.80
C SER A 280 3.71 -8.76 -1.61
N GLY A 281 3.02 -7.62 -1.62
CA GLY A 281 2.22 -7.14 -0.51
C GLY A 281 3.01 -6.53 0.67
N VAL A 282 4.32 -6.30 0.55
CA VAL A 282 5.17 -5.67 1.58
C VAL A 282 5.42 -4.20 1.25
N PHE A 283 5.24 -3.31 2.24
CA PHE A 283 5.15 -1.86 2.01
C PHE A 283 6.42 -1.25 1.38
N GLN A 284 6.24 -0.32 0.44
CA GLN A 284 7.26 0.35 -0.40
C GLN A 284 8.09 -0.54 -1.34
N VAL A 285 8.14 -1.86 -1.15
CA VAL A 285 9.20 -2.70 -1.77
C VAL A 285 8.74 -3.68 -2.86
N GLU A 286 7.44 -3.72 -3.19
CA GLU A 286 6.83 -4.70 -4.11
C GLU A 286 7.40 -4.71 -5.55
N SER A 287 8.03 -3.62 -6.01
CA SER A 287 8.47 -3.49 -7.41
C SER A 287 9.64 -4.43 -7.77
N GLN A 288 9.63 -5.00 -8.99
CA GLN A 288 10.62 -6.00 -9.44
C GLN A 288 12.08 -5.58 -9.25
N GLY A 289 12.41 -4.32 -9.55
CA GLY A 289 13.77 -3.81 -9.37
C GLY A 289 14.14 -3.54 -7.90
N MET A 290 13.18 -3.20 -7.04
CA MET A 290 13.41 -3.14 -5.59
C MET A 290 13.60 -4.55 -5.01
N ARG A 291 12.76 -5.51 -5.40
CA ARG A 291 12.93 -6.94 -5.07
C ARG A 291 14.35 -7.41 -5.41
N ARG A 292 14.84 -7.09 -6.61
CA ARG A 292 16.23 -7.38 -7.02
C ARG A 292 17.26 -6.73 -6.10
N VAL A 293 17.12 -5.44 -5.79
CA VAL A 293 18.03 -4.73 -4.86
C VAL A 293 18.04 -5.38 -3.48
N LEU A 294 16.89 -5.80 -2.94
CA LEU A 294 16.83 -6.50 -1.65
C LEU A 294 17.51 -7.88 -1.71
N THR A 295 17.38 -8.64 -2.80
CA THR A 295 18.03 -9.95 -2.95
C THR A 295 19.54 -9.87 -3.20
N GLU A 296 20.02 -8.80 -3.85
CA GLU A 296 21.46 -8.50 -4.00
C GLU A 296 22.06 -7.95 -2.68
N MET A 297 21.30 -7.10 -1.97
CA MET A 297 21.73 -6.50 -0.70
C MET A 297 21.67 -7.48 0.47
N ARG A 298 20.66 -8.35 0.55
CA ARG A 298 20.42 -9.25 1.70
C ARG A 298 20.39 -8.48 3.04
N PRO A 299 19.48 -7.50 3.20
CA PRO A 299 19.50 -6.60 4.34
C PRO A 299 19.30 -7.34 5.68
N SER A 300 20.22 -7.13 6.61
CA SER A 300 20.26 -7.75 7.94
C SER A 300 20.03 -6.75 9.09
N ALA A 301 19.90 -5.46 8.79
CA ALA A 301 19.71 -4.38 9.75
C ALA A 301 18.68 -3.36 9.25
N PHE A 302 18.10 -2.60 10.18
CA PHE A 302 17.02 -1.64 9.92
C PHE A 302 17.48 -0.52 8.96
N GLU A 303 18.71 -0.04 9.16
CA GLU A 303 19.38 1.02 8.40
C GLU A 303 19.51 0.67 6.91
N HIS A 304 19.63 -0.63 6.57
CA HIS A 304 19.72 -1.08 5.18
C HIS A 304 18.38 -0.86 4.43
N ILE A 305 17.25 -0.89 5.15
CA ILE A 305 15.91 -0.61 4.59
C ILE A 305 15.70 0.89 4.42
N ILE A 306 16.15 1.71 5.38
CA ILE A 306 16.20 3.19 5.24
C ILE A 306 17.01 3.59 4.00
N ALA A 307 18.18 2.97 3.81
CA ALA A 307 19.06 3.20 2.67
C ALA A 307 18.41 2.75 1.35
N THR A 308 17.81 1.55 1.31
CA THR A 308 17.09 1.02 0.13
C THR A 308 15.95 1.95 -0.32
N ILE A 309 15.06 2.36 0.61
CA ILE A 309 13.94 3.28 0.33
C ILE A 309 14.45 4.66 -0.13
N SER A 310 15.65 5.06 0.28
CA SER A 310 16.27 6.34 -0.11
C SER A 310 16.97 6.27 -1.47
N LEU A 311 17.70 5.19 -1.75
CA LEU A 311 18.56 5.03 -2.94
C LEU A 311 17.82 4.56 -4.19
N TYR A 312 16.72 3.80 -4.06
CA TYR A 312 16.02 3.23 -5.22
C TYR A 312 15.16 4.28 -5.96
N ARG A 313 15.85 5.26 -6.57
CA ARG A 313 15.27 6.45 -7.21
C ARG A 313 16.13 6.86 -8.42
N PRO A 314 15.56 7.49 -9.47
CA PRO A 314 16.34 8.02 -10.60
C PRO A 314 17.44 8.98 -10.12
N GLY A 315 18.69 8.72 -10.54
CA GLY A 315 19.89 9.34 -9.99
C GLY A 315 20.61 8.39 -9.01
N PRO A 316 20.24 8.33 -7.72
CA PRO A 316 20.96 7.54 -6.71
C PRO A 316 21.05 6.03 -6.98
N ILE A 317 20.17 5.47 -7.83
CA ILE A 317 20.20 4.05 -8.21
C ILE A 317 21.56 3.56 -8.72
N GLU A 318 22.35 4.44 -9.35
CA GLU A 318 23.70 4.14 -9.84
C GLU A 318 24.71 3.78 -8.73
N TYR A 319 24.44 4.21 -7.49
CA TYR A 319 25.31 3.97 -6.33
C TYR A 319 24.94 2.69 -5.57
N ILE A 320 23.78 2.08 -5.82
CA ILE A 320 23.34 0.85 -5.12
C ILE A 320 24.36 -0.30 -5.28
N PRO A 321 24.91 -0.59 -6.47
CA PRO A 321 25.92 -1.65 -6.61
C PRO A 321 27.21 -1.37 -5.82
N GLN A 322 27.56 -0.10 -5.60
CA GLN A 322 28.71 0.27 -4.77
C GLN A 322 28.39 0.13 -3.28
N PHE A 323 27.21 0.59 -2.86
CA PHE A 323 26.72 0.43 -1.49
C PHE A 323 26.72 -1.05 -1.08
N ILE A 324 26.18 -1.94 -1.93
CA ILE A 324 26.10 -3.38 -1.67
C ILE A 324 27.49 -4.01 -1.55
N ARG A 325 28.43 -3.74 -2.48
CA ARG A 325 29.81 -4.26 -2.38
C ARG A 325 30.51 -3.82 -1.10
N ARG A 326 30.38 -2.55 -0.71
CA ARG A 326 31.03 -2.03 0.50
C ARG A 326 30.42 -2.58 1.79
N MET A 327 29.11 -2.79 1.80
CA MET A 327 28.37 -3.42 2.89
C MET A 327 28.73 -4.90 3.07
N HIS A 328 28.95 -5.65 1.97
CA HIS A 328 29.45 -7.04 2.03
C HIS A 328 30.97 -7.17 2.25
N GLY A 329 31.73 -6.07 2.12
CA GLY A 329 33.19 -6.04 2.27
C GLY A 329 33.99 -6.33 0.98
N ASP A 330 33.31 -6.50 -0.17
CA ASP A 330 33.93 -6.71 -1.49
C ASP A 330 34.69 -5.46 -2.01
N GLU A 331 34.35 -4.28 -1.49
CA GLU A 331 35.00 -3.00 -1.81
C GLU A 331 35.32 -2.25 -0.50
N PRO A 332 36.55 -1.73 -0.30
CA PRO A 332 36.90 -1.01 0.92
C PRO A 332 36.14 0.33 1.03
N VAL A 333 35.74 0.68 2.25
CA VAL A 333 35.11 1.98 2.54
C VAL A 333 36.18 3.07 2.62
N GLU A 334 36.35 3.81 1.52
CA GLU A 334 37.22 4.99 1.49
C GLU A 334 36.45 6.28 1.79
N TYR A 335 36.99 7.11 2.70
CA TYR A 335 36.49 8.45 3.02
C TYR A 335 37.46 9.52 2.51
N LYS A 336 36.94 10.56 1.83
CA LYS A 336 37.75 11.71 1.34
C LYS A 336 38.45 12.50 2.46
N HIS A 337 38.00 12.36 3.71
CA HIS A 337 38.67 12.86 4.90
C HIS A 337 38.16 12.07 6.13
N PRO A 338 39.00 11.72 7.13
CA PRO A 338 38.56 10.92 8.29
C PRO A 338 37.36 11.50 9.05
N ALA A 339 37.22 12.82 9.10
CA ALA A 339 36.06 13.47 9.75
C ALA A 339 34.68 13.14 9.10
N LEU A 340 34.64 12.56 7.89
CA LEU A 340 33.40 12.05 7.28
C LEU A 340 32.96 10.70 7.84
N GLU A 341 33.84 9.92 8.46
CA GLU A 341 33.55 8.58 8.97
C GLU A 341 32.36 8.60 9.94
N SER A 342 32.38 9.52 10.92
CA SER A 342 31.29 9.73 11.88
C SER A 342 29.94 10.19 11.30
N ILE A 343 29.88 10.46 9.98
CA ILE A 343 28.67 10.93 9.27
C ILE A 343 28.22 9.88 8.23
N LEU A 344 29.17 9.18 7.59
CA LEU A 344 28.92 8.31 6.45
C LEU A 344 29.20 6.81 6.72
N ALA A 345 29.58 6.42 7.95
CA ALA A 345 29.77 5.00 8.29
C ALA A 345 28.48 4.18 8.11
N GLU A 346 27.33 4.72 8.53
CA GLU A 346 25.99 4.12 8.33
C GLU A 346 25.57 3.96 6.86
N THR A 347 26.34 4.52 5.92
CA THR A 347 26.10 4.44 4.47
C THR A 347 27.37 4.13 3.68
N TYR A 348 28.35 3.47 4.31
CA TYR A 348 29.56 2.95 3.69
C TYR A 348 30.35 4.00 2.86
N GLY A 349 30.43 5.23 3.38
CA GLY A 349 31.13 6.35 2.75
C GLY A 349 30.38 7.06 1.62
N ILE A 350 29.14 6.66 1.33
CA ILE A 350 28.28 7.27 0.29
C ILE A 350 27.32 8.27 0.95
N ILE A 351 27.14 9.47 0.36
CA ILE A 351 26.14 10.43 0.86
C ILE A 351 24.75 10.00 0.36
N VAL A 352 23.84 9.66 1.29
CA VAL A 352 22.47 9.25 0.95
C VAL A 352 21.44 10.28 1.46
N TYR A 353 21.69 10.85 2.64
CA TYR A 353 20.68 11.61 3.38
C TYR A 353 20.91 13.13 3.36
N GLN A 354 19.81 13.90 3.42
CA GLN A 354 19.82 15.36 3.61
C GLN A 354 20.42 15.73 4.97
N GLU A 355 20.16 14.90 5.99
CA GLU A 355 20.70 15.00 7.33
C GLU A 355 22.24 14.87 7.33
N GLN A 356 22.80 13.92 6.57
CA GLN A 356 24.26 13.77 6.39
C GLN A 356 24.90 15.01 5.73
N ILE A 357 24.22 15.62 4.75
CA ILE A 357 24.69 16.86 4.11
C ILE A 357 24.71 18.01 5.14
N ILE A 358 23.68 18.13 5.98
CA ILE A 358 23.60 19.15 7.03
C ILE A 358 24.69 18.94 8.08
N GLN A 359 24.91 17.69 8.51
CA GLN A 359 26.00 17.31 9.40
C GLN A 359 27.38 17.63 8.79
N ALA A 360 27.63 17.29 7.53
CA ALA A 360 28.89 17.57 6.85
C ALA A 360 29.17 19.08 6.74
N LEU A 361 28.18 19.88 6.36
CA LEU A 361 28.30 21.35 6.33
C LEU A 361 28.65 21.92 7.71
N SER A 362 27.97 21.47 8.78
CA SER A 362 28.20 21.99 10.13
C SER A 362 29.52 21.50 10.74
N GLN A 363 29.77 20.19 10.72
CA GLN A 363 30.94 19.57 11.34
C GLN A 363 32.24 19.91 10.59
N LEU A 364 32.24 19.92 9.24
CA LEU A 364 33.48 20.18 8.47
C LEU A 364 33.76 21.67 8.28
N ALA A 365 32.75 22.48 7.95
CA ALA A 365 32.95 23.90 7.63
C ALA A 365 32.52 24.89 8.73
N GLY A 366 31.74 24.46 9.73
CA GLY A 366 31.33 25.32 10.85
C GLY A 366 30.07 26.14 10.61
N TYR A 367 29.26 25.82 9.61
CA TYR A 367 27.90 26.34 9.50
C TYR A 367 27.06 25.96 10.73
N THR A 368 26.10 26.78 11.14
CA THR A 368 25.02 26.30 12.01
C THR A 368 24.14 25.30 11.24
N PRO A 369 23.48 24.32 11.90
CA PRO A 369 22.58 23.39 11.22
C PRO A 369 21.43 24.10 10.46
N GLY A 370 20.97 25.25 10.97
CA GLY A 370 19.98 26.09 10.31
C GLY A 370 20.48 26.74 9.01
N GLU A 371 21.72 27.24 8.98
CA GLU A 371 22.32 27.72 7.72
C GLU A 371 22.57 26.57 6.75
N ALA A 372 22.95 25.38 7.24
CA ALA A 372 23.23 24.23 6.40
C ALA A 372 22.00 23.71 5.63
N ASP A 373 20.78 23.75 6.18
CA ASP A 373 19.55 23.50 5.40
C ASP A 373 19.31 24.58 4.33
N LEU A 374 19.65 25.85 4.60
CA LEU A 374 19.55 26.91 3.59
C LEU A 374 20.51 26.66 2.42
N VAL A 375 21.75 26.24 2.69
CA VAL A 375 22.73 25.83 1.66
C VAL A 375 22.16 24.67 0.84
N ARG A 376 21.69 23.61 1.49
CA ARG A 376 21.07 22.44 0.84
C ARG A 376 19.93 22.87 -0.10
N ARG A 377 19.02 23.73 0.38
CA ARG A 377 17.90 24.26 -0.43
C ARG A 377 18.35 25.16 -1.57
N ALA A 378 19.45 25.90 -1.42
CA ALA A 378 20.02 26.72 -2.49
C ALA A 378 20.58 25.86 -3.63
N ILE A 379 21.29 24.77 -3.28
CA ILE A 379 21.80 23.78 -4.26
C ILE A 379 20.63 23.08 -4.97
N SER A 380 19.63 22.58 -4.26
CA SER A 380 18.45 21.95 -4.88
C SER A 380 17.70 22.90 -5.84
N LYS A 381 17.78 24.23 -5.63
CA LYS A 381 17.21 25.26 -6.51
C LYS A 381 18.10 25.64 -7.71
N LYS A 382 19.24 24.98 -7.93
CA LYS A 382 20.15 25.14 -9.08
C LYS A 382 20.64 26.57 -9.34
N LYS A 383 20.69 27.43 -8.32
CA LYS A 383 21.21 28.80 -8.46
C LYS A 383 22.74 28.81 -8.49
N ALA A 384 23.32 28.97 -9.69
CA ALA A 384 24.77 28.95 -9.89
C ALA A 384 25.54 29.98 -9.03
N SER A 385 24.96 31.18 -8.82
CA SER A 385 25.51 32.21 -7.92
C SER A 385 25.67 31.73 -6.49
N ASP A 386 24.63 31.10 -5.95
CA ASP A 386 24.52 30.73 -4.55
C ASP A 386 25.39 29.47 -4.29
N ILE A 387 25.44 28.55 -5.25
CA ILE A 387 26.30 27.35 -5.22
C ILE A 387 27.79 27.72 -5.17
N GLU A 388 28.26 28.62 -6.03
CA GLU A 388 29.67 29.04 -6.09
C GLU A 388 30.05 29.94 -4.90
N TYR A 389 29.10 30.68 -4.32
CA TYR A 389 29.29 31.41 -3.06
C TYR A 389 29.50 30.43 -1.88
N HIS A 390 28.58 29.46 -1.71
CA HIS A 390 28.68 28.49 -0.61
C HIS A 390 29.86 27.53 -0.76
N LYS A 391 30.32 27.25 -1.98
CA LYS A 391 31.55 26.49 -2.25
C LYS A 391 32.79 27.14 -1.63
N LYS A 392 32.94 28.46 -1.82
CA LYS A 392 34.05 29.24 -1.25
C LYS A 392 33.97 29.24 0.27
N LEU A 393 32.80 29.56 0.82
CA LEU A 393 32.58 29.62 2.26
C LEU A 393 32.79 28.25 2.94
N PHE A 394 32.36 27.15 2.31
CA PHE A 394 32.62 25.78 2.79
C PHE A 394 34.11 25.45 2.79
N VAL A 395 34.81 25.68 1.67
CA VAL A 395 36.24 25.38 1.56
C VAL A 395 37.05 26.21 2.56
N GLU A 396 36.74 27.49 2.75
CA GLU A 396 37.37 28.31 3.79
C GLU A 396 37.09 27.81 5.21
N GLY A 397 35.86 27.38 5.50
CA GLY A 397 35.49 26.78 6.79
C GLY A 397 36.26 25.50 7.07
N CYS A 398 36.31 24.60 6.09
CA CYS A 398 37.06 23.36 6.13
C CYS A 398 38.57 23.61 6.35
N GLN A 399 39.16 24.58 5.64
CA GLN A 399 40.56 24.96 5.85
C GLN A 399 40.81 25.53 7.27
N LYS A 400 39.86 26.28 7.85
CA LYS A 400 39.94 26.77 9.24
C LYS A 400 39.87 25.63 10.28
N LYS A 401 39.24 24.49 9.93
CA LYS A 401 39.26 23.24 10.74
C LYS A 401 40.37 22.25 10.34
N GLY A 402 41.35 22.68 9.52
CA GLY A 402 42.53 21.88 9.17
C GLY A 402 42.36 20.90 8.01
N ILE A 403 41.19 20.87 7.35
CA ILE A 403 40.92 19.98 6.22
C ILE A 403 41.66 20.49 4.96
N PRO A 404 42.40 19.65 4.22
CA PRO A 404 43.08 20.06 3.00
C PRO A 404 42.13 20.64 1.95
N LYS A 405 42.55 21.71 1.26
CA LYS A 405 41.73 22.43 0.26
C LYS A 405 41.19 21.51 -0.85
N GLN A 406 41.99 20.53 -1.28
CA GLN A 406 41.59 19.57 -2.31
C GLN A 406 40.42 18.70 -1.80
N ALA A 407 40.61 17.98 -0.69
CA ALA A 407 39.56 17.20 -0.05
C ALA A 407 38.29 18.05 0.23
N ALA A 408 38.44 19.27 0.74
CA ALA A 408 37.30 20.17 0.95
C ALA A 408 36.55 20.54 -0.36
N THR A 409 37.26 20.65 -1.48
CA THR A 409 36.66 20.90 -2.80
C THR A 409 35.95 19.65 -3.33
N ASP A 410 36.56 18.48 -3.16
CA ASP A 410 36.04 17.19 -3.64
C ASP A 410 34.84 16.71 -2.82
N ILE A 411 34.79 17.02 -1.52
CA ILE A 411 33.64 16.78 -0.63
C ILE A 411 32.49 17.73 -0.97
N TYR A 412 32.78 19.00 -1.29
CA TYR A 412 31.73 19.91 -1.77
C TYR A 412 31.17 19.47 -3.13
N GLY A 413 31.97 18.83 -3.99
CA GLY A 413 31.49 18.21 -5.22
C GLY A 413 30.42 17.14 -4.97
N ASP A 414 30.67 16.25 -4.00
CA ASP A 414 29.67 15.23 -3.60
C ASP A 414 28.42 15.89 -3.02
N ILE A 415 28.58 16.87 -2.13
CA ILE A 415 27.47 17.63 -1.56
C ILE A 415 26.65 18.33 -2.66
N GLU A 416 27.28 18.88 -3.69
CA GLU A 416 26.57 19.55 -4.79
C GLU A 416 25.81 18.57 -5.70
N PHE A 417 26.36 17.36 -5.90
CA PHE A 417 25.68 16.28 -6.61
C PHE A 417 24.52 15.72 -5.79
N PHE A 418 24.79 15.28 -4.56
CA PHE A 418 23.80 14.62 -3.71
C PHE A 418 22.76 15.56 -3.12
N ALA A 419 22.99 16.87 -2.94
CA ALA A 419 21.91 17.80 -2.55
C ALA A 419 20.80 17.98 -3.62
N ARG A 420 20.96 17.37 -4.80
CA ARG A 420 19.93 17.28 -5.85
C ARG A 420 19.02 16.06 -5.70
N TYR A 421 19.49 14.99 -5.04
CA TYR A 421 18.83 13.68 -4.99
C TYR A 421 18.65 13.09 -3.58
N GLY A 422 19.44 13.57 -2.60
CA GLY A 422 19.55 13.02 -1.26
C GLY A 422 18.22 13.06 -0.52
N PHE A 423 17.92 11.99 0.19
CA PHE A 423 16.60 11.75 0.76
C PHE A 423 16.51 12.23 2.23
N ASN A 424 15.30 12.48 2.72
CA ASN A 424 15.11 12.84 4.13
C ASN A 424 15.10 11.55 4.96
N LYS A 425 16.16 11.32 5.75
CA LYS A 425 16.33 10.10 6.56
C LYS A 425 15.14 9.89 7.49
N SER A 426 14.65 10.97 8.10
CA SER A 426 13.49 10.96 9.01
C SER A 426 12.28 10.24 8.36
N HIS A 427 11.83 10.72 7.19
CA HIS A 427 10.73 10.14 6.43
C HIS A 427 11.01 8.70 5.98
N ALA A 428 12.24 8.38 5.58
CA ALA A 428 12.60 7.01 5.20
C ALA A 428 12.59 6.05 6.39
N ALA A 429 12.96 6.53 7.58
CA ALA A 429 12.99 5.72 8.79
C ALA A 429 11.59 5.38 9.30
N ASP A 430 10.68 6.36 9.41
CA ASP A 430 9.27 6.10 9.73
C ASP A 430 8.66 5.06 8.76
N TYR A 431 8.89 5.22 7.45
CA TYR A 431 8.35 4.31 6.43
C TYR A 431 9.05 2.94 6.43
N ALA A 432 10.34 2.88 6.79
CA ALA A 432 11.06 1.62 6.96
C ALA A 432 10.51 0.79 8.13
N VAL A 433 10.01 1.41 9.22
CA VAL A 433 9.32 0.68 10.30
C VAL A 433 8.14 -0.10 9.72
N ILE A 434 7.27 0.57 8.95
CA ILE A 434 6.11 -0.05 8.30
C ILE A 434 6.54 -1.15 7.30
N THR A 435 7.61 -0.95 6.54
CA THR A 435 8.17 -1.97 5.63
C THR A 435 8.65 -3.23 6.37
N VAL A 436 9.40 -3.09 7.48
CA VAL A 436 9.88 -4.26 8.23
C VAL A 436 8.75 -4.91 9.02
N GLN A 437 7.81 -4.15 9.59
CA GLN A 437 6.64 -4.70 10.29
C GLN A 437 5.70 -5.47 9.34
N THR A 438 5.47 -4.98 8.10
CA THR A 438 4.71 -5.74 7.09
C THR A 438 5.45 -7.01 6.64
N ALA A 439 6.78 -6.95 6.48
CA ALA A 439 7.59 -8.14 6.20
C ALA A 439 7.56 -9.15 7.37
N TYR A 440 7.58 -8.68 8.62
CA TYR A 440 7.47 -9.54 9.82
C TYR A 440 6.13 -10.27 9.86
N LEU A 441 5.02 -9.54 9.68
CA LEU A 441 3.68 -10.13 9.68
C LEU A 441 3.52 -11.16 8.55
N LYS A 442 4.01 -10.89 7.33
CA LYS A 442 4.01 -11.87 6.24
C LYS A 442 4.88 -13.10 6.54
N ALA A 443 6.06 -12.92 7.12
CA ALA A 443 7.00 -14.01 7.41
C ALA A 443 6.53 -14.95 8.52
N ARG A 444 5.80 -14.42 9.52
CA ARG A 444 5.34 -15.18 10.70
C ARG A 444 3.89 -15.65 10.64
N TYR A 445 3.03 -14.93 9.95
CA TYR A 445 1.58 -15.18 9.87
C TYR A 445 1.09 -15.03 8.42
N PRO A 446 1.60 -15.85 7.48
CA PRO A 446 1.38 -15.66 6.05
C PRO A 446 -0.09 -15.79 5.65
N VAL A 447 -0.87 -16.68 6.30
CA VAL A 447 -2.30 -16.86 6.00
C VAL A 447 -3.11 -15.65 6.43
N GLU A 448 -2.88 -15.15 7.65
CA GLU A 448 -3.53 -13.96 8.20
C GLU A 448 -3.18 -12.70 7.43
N TYR A 449 -1.91 -12.53 7.07
CA TYR A 449 -1.45 -11.35 6.34
C TYR A 449 -1.98 -11.33 4.89
N MET A 450 -1.98 -12.47 4.20
CA MET A 450 -2.55 -12.56 2.84
C MET A 450 -4.08 -12.44 2.83
N ALA A 451 -4.77 -12.98 3.84
CA ALA A 451 -6.22 -12.77 4.01
C ALA A 451 -6.56 -11.28 4.25
N ALA A 452 -5.81 -10.60 5.11
CA ALA A 452 -5.99 -9.17 5.38
C ALA A 452 -5.72 -8.29 4.13
N LEU A 453 -4.69 -8.63 3.33
CA LEU A 453 -4.43 -7.99 2.04
C LEU A 453 -5.62 -8.15 1.08
N LEU A 454 -6.16 -9.37 0.95
CA LEU A 454 -7.30 -9.67 0.08
C LEU A 454 -8.59 -8.98 0.54
N LEU A 455 -8.82 -8.88 1.85
CA LEU A 455 -9.97 -8.18 2.43
C LEU A 455 -9.90 -6.67 2.18
N ILE A 456 -8.81 -6.01 2.56
CA ILE A 456 -8.69 -4.54 2.44
C ILE A 456 -8.59 -4.08 0.98
N GLU A 457 -8.00 -4.89 0.10
CA GLU A 457 -7.84 -4.54 -1.32
C GLU A 457 -8.91 -5.19 -2.23
N ARG A 458 -9.98 -5.77 -1.66
CA ARG A 458 -11.06 -6.50 -2.36
C ARG A 458 -11.66 -5.77 -3.58
N ASP A 459 -11.78 -4.45 -3.47
CA ASP A 459 -12.40 -3.57 -4.49
C ASP A 459 -11.42 -3.26 -5.65
N LYS A 460 -10.17 -3.72 -5.59
CA LYS A 460 -9.11 -3.51 -6.58
C LYS A 460 -8.75 -4.83 -7.25
N THR A 461 -9.56 -5.26 -8.22
CA THR A 461 -9.48 -6.59 -8.85
C THR A 461 -8.06 -6.99 -9.28
N GLU A 462 -7.26 -6.09 -9.86
CA GLU A 462 -5.87 -6.35 -10.25
C GLU A 462 -4.98 -6.76 -9.05
N LYS A 463 -5.15 -6.13 -7.89
CA LYS A 463 -4.46 -6.53 -6.64
C LYS A 463 -4.98 -7.87 -6.12
N VAL A 464 -6.30 -8.09 -6.13
CA VAL A 464 -6.91 -9.36 -5.71
C VAL A 464 -6.35 -10.53 -6.52
N VAL A 465 -6.28 -10.40 -7.85
CA VAL A 465 -5.66 -11.40 -8.74
C VAL A 465 -4.21 -11.68 -8.35
N ASN A 466 -3.41 -10.63 -8.16
CA ASN A 466 -2.00 -10.77 -7.79
C ASN A 466 -1.81 -11.45 -6.42
N PHE A 467 -2.62 -11.09 -5.41
CA PHE A 467 -2.53 -11.68 -4.07
C PHE A 467 -3.10 -13.10 -3.98
N ILE A 468 -4.10 -13.47 -4.80
CA ILE A 468 -4.54 -14.88 -4.92
C ILE A 468 -3.44 -15.73 -5.56
N ASN A 469 -2.81 -15.25 -6.63
CA ASN A 469 -1.74 -15.96 -7.30
C ASN A 469 -0.49 -16.08 -6.40
N GLU A 470 -0.14 -15.02 -5.66
CA GLU A 470 0.91 -15.06 -4.63
C GLU A 470 0.57 -16.05 -3.50
N SER A 471 -0.67 -16.05 -2.99
CA SER A 471 -1.11 -16.99 -1.95
C SER A 471 -0.95 -18.44 -2.41
N ARG A 472 -1.41 -18.76 -3.63
CA ARG A 472 -1.25 -20.08 -4.24
C ARG A 472 0.22 -20.45 -4.43
N ARG A 473 1.06 -19.51 -4.87
CA ARG A 473 2.53 -19.69 -5.00
C ARG A 473 3.24 -19.89 -3.67
N MET A 474 2.70 -19.35 -2.57
CA MET A 474 3.18 -19.58 -1.20
C MET A 474 2.74 -20.94 -0.64
N GLY A 475 1.78 -21.65 -1.28
CA GLY A 475 1.19 -22.88 -0.76
C GLY A 475 -0.05 -22.67 0.13
N ILE A 476 -0.63 -21.47 0.12
CA ILE A 476 -1.91 -21.17 0.77
C ILE A 476 -3.05 -21.51 -0.21
N ASP A 477 -3.98 -22.37 0.22
CA ASP A 477 -5.18 -22.66 -0.55
C ASP A 477 -6.11 -21.45 -0.64
N VAL A 478 -6.63 -21.16 -1.84
CA VAL A 478 -7.64 -20.12 -2.07
C VAL A 478 -8.89 -20.74 -2.69
N LEU A 479 -9.92 -20.89 -1.87
CA LEU A 479 -11.15 -21.63 -2.19
C LEU A 479 -12.17 -20.73 -2.90
N PRO A 480 -12.94 -21.25 -3.89
CA PRO A 480 -13.99 -20.50 -4.58
C PRO A 480 -15.05 -19.95 -3.62
N PRO A 481 -15.84 -18.95 -4.02
CA PRO A 481 -16.98 -18.51 -3.23
C PRO A 481 -18.02 -19.64 -3.09
N ASP A 482 -18.76 -19.68 -1.98
CA ASP A 482 -19.87 -20.62 -1.72
C ASP A 482 -20.89 -19.93 -0.83
N VAL A 483 -22.18 -19.89 -1.23
CA VAL A 483 -23.23 -19.20 -0.45
C VAL A 483 -23.39 -19.72 0.98
N ASN A 484 -22.92 -20.94 1.28
CA ASN A 484 -22.97 -21.54 2.61
C ASN A 484 -21.72 -21.34 3.46
N TYR A 485 -20.58 -20.94 2.87
CA TYR A 485 -19.31 -20.81 3.61
C TYR A 485 -18.68 -19.42 3.52
N SER A 486 -18.77 -18.73 2.38
CA SER A 486 -18.23 -17.37 2.24
C SER A 486 -19.00 -16.37 3.09
N GLY A 487 -18.30 -15.48 3.77
CA GLY A 487 -18.85 -14.22 4.26
C GLY A 487 -18.99 -13.16 3.18
N LEU A 488 -19.08 -11.91 3.65
CA LEU A 488 -19.07 -10.73 2.79
C LEU A 488 -17.69 -10.57 2.12
N ASP A 489 -16.66 -10.77 2.93
CA ASP A 489 -15.25 -10.51 2.66
C ASP A 489 -14.45 -11.81 2.59
N PHE A 490 -13.14 -11.70 2.30
CA PHE A 490 -12.24 -12.85 2.37
C PHE A 490 -12.06 -13.28 3.83
N GLU A 491 -12.25 -14.58 4.08
CA GLU A 491 -12.23 -15.17 5.43
C GLU A 491 -11.27 -16.35 5.48
N ILE A 492 -10.63 -16.58 6.64
CA ILE A 492 -9.82 -17.78 6.86
C ILE A 492 -10.78 -18.93 7.21
N GLN A 493 -10.69 -20.01 6.44
CA GLN A 493 -11.40 -21.26 6.70
C GLN A 493 -10.40 -22.34 7.07
N GLU A 494 -10.62 -22.98 8.22
CA GLU A 494 -9.90 -24.20 8.57
C GLU A 494 -10.37 -25.37 7.69
N LEU A 495 -9.42 -26.18 7.23
CA LEU A 495 -9.64 -27.40 6.46
C LEU A 495 -9.74 -28.61 7.41
N PRO A 496 -10.46 -29.68 7.03
CA PRO A 496 -10.38 -30.96 7.71
C PRO A 496 -8.95 -31.52 7.72
N ALA A 497 -8.55 -32.19 8.80
CA ALA A 497 -7.18 -32.70 9.00
C ALA A 497 -6.76 -33.83 8.04
N ASP A 498 -7.71 -34.39 7.28
CA ASP A 498 -7.52 -35.34 6.20
C ASP A 498 -7.32 -34.68 4.81
N VAL A 499 -7.43 -33.35 4.71
CA VAL A 499 -7.18 -32.59 3.48
C VAL A 499 -5.75 -32.06 3.47
N GLU A 500 -4.89 -32.69 2.67
CA GLU A 500 -3.56 -32.19 2.34
C GLU A 500 -3.63 -30.73 1.85
N SER A 501 -2.81 -29.85 2.42
CA SER A 501 -2.64 -28.45 2.01
C SER A 501 -2.00 -28.31 0.62
N ALA A 502 -2.17 -27.16 -0.05
CA ALA A 502 -1.54 -26.92 -1.36
C ALA A 502 0.00 -27.14 -1.34
N ALA A 503 0.68 -26.77 -0.25
CA ALA A 503 2.12 -27.02 -0.06
C ALA A 503 2.48 -28.52 -0.03
N GLN A 504 1.62 -29.37 0.56
CA GLN A 504 1.82 -30.83 0.58
C GLN A 504 1.47 -31.47 -0.78
N ARG A 505 0.39 -31.01 -1.43
CA ARG A 505 -0.09 -31.53 -2.73
C ARG A 505 0.82 -31.19 -3.93
N ASP A 506 1.64 -30.15 -3.81
CA ASP A 506 2.57 -29.72 -4.87
C ASP A 506 3.97 -29.49 -4.29
N ALA A 507 4.74 -30.57 -4.17
CA ALA A 507 6.10 -30.61 -3.63
C ALA A 507 7.16 -29.78 -4.40
N LEU A 508 6.72 -28.97 -5.38
CA LEU A 508 7.53 -27.98 -6.11
C LEU A 508 7.23 -26.54 -5.66
N ILE A 509 6.38 -26.34 -4.65
CA ILE A 509 6.17 -25.05 -3.98
C ILE A 509 7.39 -24.73 -3.10
N ALA A 510 8.37 -24.06 -3.71
CA ALA A 510 9.63 -23.66 -3.08
C ALA A 510 9.51 -22.33 -2.31
N TYR A 511 8.49 -22.16 -1.47
CA TYR A 511 8.33 -20.97 -0.64
C TYR A 511 9.21 -21.08 0.64
N PRO A 512 10.12 -20.13 0.91
CA PRO A 512 11.14 -20.32 1.96
C PRO A 512 10.68 -20.03 3.40
N PHE A 513 9.39 -19.80 3.65
CA PHE A 513 8.84 -19.57 5.00
C PHE A 513 7.73 -20.59 5.31
N PRO A 514 7.58 -21.01 6.58
CA PRO A 514 6.57 -21.99 6.97
C PRO A 514 5.16 -21.40 6.80
N VAL A 515 4.34 -22.04 5.97
CA VAL A 515 2.90 -21.79 5.89
C VAL A 515 2.18 -22.80 6.78
N PRO A 516 1.31 -22.36 7.72
CA PRO A 516 0.52 -23.27 8.54
C PRO A 516 -0.35 -24.22 7.70
N GLU A 517 -0.23 -25.52 7.97
CA GLU A 517 -1.08 -26.55 7.37
C GLU A 517 -2.52 -26.47 7.93
N GLY A 518 -3.49 -27.02 7.19
CA GLY A 518 -4.89 -27.10 7.64
C GLY A 518 -5.69 -25.81 7.52
N SER A 519 -5.22 -24.78 6.82
CA SER A 519 -5.94 -23.51 6.65
C SER A 519 -5.96 -23.02 5.19
N ALA A 520 -7.06 -22.39 4.80
CA ALA A 520 -7.27 -21.82 3.47
C ALA A 520 -7.97 -20.46 3.55
N ILE A 521 -7.89 -19.67 2.48
CA ILE A 521 -8.61 -18.40 2.33
C ILE A 521 -9.85 -18.64 1.47
N ARG A 522 -11.04 -18.37 2.01
CA ARG A 522 -12.32 -18.44 1.30
C ARG A 522 -12.59 -17.12 0.56
N PHE A 523 -12.95 -17.20 -0.72
CA PHE A 523 -13.27 -16.00 -1.52
C PHE A 523 -14.54 -15.30 -1.01
N GLY A 524 -14.45 -13.99 -0.75
CA GLY A 524 -15.57 -13.18 -0.25
C GLY A 524 -16.59 -12.84 -1.32
N MET A 525 -17.90 -12.96 -1.00
CA MET A 525 -18.94 -12.76 -2.02
C MET A 525 -19.06 -11.31 -2.54
N ALA A 526 -18.62 -10.29 -1.78
CA ALA A 526 -18.62 -8.90 -2.22
C ALA A 526 -17.46 -8.58 -3.21
N ALA A 527 -16.42 -9.41 -3.26
CA ALA A 527 -15.31 -9.25 -4.22
C ALA A 527 -15.66 -9.76 -5.63
N ILE A 528 -16.83 -10.37 -5.81
CA ILE A 528 -17.32 -10.86 -7.11
C ILE A 528 -17.85 -9.67 -7.92
N LYS A 529 -17.30 -9.45 -9.11
CA LYS A 529 -17.69 -8.34 -9.99
C LYS A 529 -19.18 -8.37 -10.32
N ASN A 530 -19.83 -7.19 -10.20
CA ASN A 530 -21.29 -6.96 -10.31
C ASN A 530 -22.14 -7.53 -9.14
N VAL A 531 -21.54 -8.16 -8.12
CA VAL A 531 -22.23 -8.48 -6.86
C VAL A 531 -21.96 -7.33 -5.89
N GLY A 532 -23.03 -6.77 -5.29
CA GLY A 532 -22.92 -5.70 -4.30
C GLY A 532 -23.18 -6.21 -2.89
N GLU A 533 -22.71 -5.48 -1.87
CA GLU A 533 -22.86 -5.90 -0.46
C GLU A 533 -24.31 -6.21 -0.07
N GLY A 534 -25.30 -5.40 -0.49
CA GLY A 534 -26.71 -5.58 -0.12
C GLY A 534 -27.24 -6.98 -0.44
N PRO A 535 -27.20 -7.41 -1.72
CA PRO A 535 -27.47 -8.80 -2.12
C PRO A 535 -26.76 -9.87 -1.29
N VAL A 536 -25.50 -9.64 -0.90
CA VAL A 536 -24.70 -10.61 -0.11
C VAL A 536 -25.14 -10.66 1.35
N ARG A 537 -25.42 -9.50 1.97
CA ARG A 537 -25.92 -9.40 3.35
C ARG A 537 -27.24 -10.14 3.50
N VAL A 538 -28.16 -10.04 2.53
CA VAL A 538 -29.43 -10.82 2.54
C VAL A 538 -29.21 -12.34 2.53
N ILE A 539 -28.20 -12.83 1.79
CA ILE A 539 -27.83 -14.26 1.80
C ILE A 539 -27.26 -14.69 3.17
N ILE A 540 -26.37 -13.86 3.75
CA ILE A 540 -25.72 -14.16 5.03
C ILE A 540 -26.70 -14.08 6.20
N GLU A 541 -27.61 -13.09 6.20
CA GLU A 541 -28.65 -12.91 7.23
C GLU A 541 -29.66 -14.07 7.23
N ALA A 542 -30.05 -14.56 6.04
CA ALA A 542 -30.85 -15.78 5.91
C ALA A 542 -30.08 -17.02 6.43
N ARG A 543 -28.82 -17.20 5.99
CA ARG A 543 -27.96 -18.32 6.46
C ARG A 543 -27.74 -18.32 7.97
N ALA A 544 -27.65 -17.14 8.59
CA ALA A 544 -27.49 -16.98 10.03
C ALA A 544 -28.80 -17.24 10.81
N SER A 545 -29.96 -17.18 10.14
CA SER A 545 -31.29 -17.38 10.74
C SER A 545 -31.79 -18.80 10.59
N ASP A 546 -31.74 -19.34 9.35
CA ASP A 546 -32.31 -20.63 8.97
C ASP A 546 -31.25 -21.76 8.90
N GLY A 547 -29.96 -21.40 8.90
CA GLY A 547 -28.82 -22.32 8.83
C GLY A 547 -28.24 -22.49 7.41
N PRO A 548 -27.30 -23.44 7.21
CA PRO A 548 -26.75 -23.72 5.89
C PRO A 548 -27.81 -24.33 4.95
N PHE A 549 -28.00 -23.71 3.79
CA PHE A 549 -28.97 -24.09 2.77
C PHE A 549 -28.67 -25.50 2.23
N GLN A 550 -29.62 -26.42 2.41
CA GLN A 550 -29.48 -27.85 2.07
C GLN A 550 -29.70 -28.12 0.58
N ASN A 551 -30.56 -27.34 -0.08
CA ASN A 551 -30.94 -27.49 -1.48
C ASN A 551 -31.41 -26.14 -2.07
N LEU A 552 -31.80 -26.14 -3.34
CA LEU A 552 -32.15 -24.93 -4.08
C LEU A 552 -33.51 -24.37 -3.66
N GLU A 553 -34.45 -25.25 -3.27
CA GLU A 553 -35.74 -24.88 -2.68
C GLU A 553 -35.56 -24.09 -1.38
N ASP A 554 -34.77 -24.61 -0.45
CA ASP A 554 -34.41 -23.99 0.83
C ASP A 554 -33.72 -22.64 0.60
N PHE A 555 -32.73 -22.56 -0.29
CA PHE A 555 -32.11 -21.29 -0.67
C PHE A 555 -33.14 -20.25 -1.17
N CYS A 556 -34.14 -20.65 -1.97
CA CYS A 556 -35.17 -19.74 -2.46
C CYS A 556 -36.21 -19.34 -1.40
N ASP A 557 -36.55 -20.25 -0.49
CA ASP A 557 -37.59 -20.04 0.52
C ASP A 557 -37.07 -19.28 1.75
N SER A 558 -35.76 -19.38 2.02
CA SER A 558 -35.04 -18.70 3.10
C SER A 558 -34.49 -17.33 2.64
N VAL A 559 -33.80 -17.24 1.50
CA VAL A 559 -33.28 -15.96 0.96
C VAL A 559 -34.35 -15.20 0.16
N ASP A 560 -34.49 -13.89 0.36
CA ASP A 560 -35.39 -13.05 -0.46
C ASP A 560 -34.72 -12.59 -1.77
N LEU A 561 -34.93 -13.35 -2.84
CA LEU A 561 -34.36 -13.09 -4.16
C LEU A 561 -34.97 -11.87 -4.86
N ARG A 562 -35.99 -11.20 -4.28
CA ARG A 562 -36.43 -9.86 -4.72
C ARG A 562 -35.37 -8.79 -4.41
N GLN A 563 -34.56 -9.01 -3.37
CA GLN A 563 -33.50 -8.12 -2.93
C GLN A 563 -32.13 -8.51 -3.52
N VAL A 564 -31.88 -9.82 -3.68
CA VAL A 564 -30.72 -10.36 -4.39
C VAL A 564 -30.93 -10.25 -5.90
N ASN A 565 -30.65 -9.07 -6.47
CA ASN A 565 -30.99 -8.75 -7.86
C ASN A 565 -30.47 -9.80 -8.88
N LYS A 566 -31.20 -10.00 -9.99
CA LYS A 566 -30.91 -11.04 -11.00
C LYS A 566 -29.47 -11.02 -11.50
N ARG A 567 -28.85 -9.86 -11.69
CA ARG A 567 -27.46 -9.76 -12.17
C ARG A 567 -26.46 -10.26 -11.13
N ALA A 568 -26.71 -10.04 -9.84
CA ALA A 568 -25.90 -10.63 -8.78
C ALA A 568 -26.05 -12.16 -8.74
N LEU A 569 -27.27 -12.70 -8.92
CA LEU A 569 -27.52 -14.14 -9.01
C LEU A 569 -26.86 -14.79 -10.24
N GLU A 570 -26.94 -14.16 -11.42
CA GLU A 570 -26.19 -14.57 -12.61
C GLU A 570 -24.69 -14.69 -12.31
N CYS A 571 -24.11 -13.69 -11.65
CA CYS A 571 -22.69 -13.69 -11.31
C CYS A 571 -22.34 -14.77 -10.27
N LEU A 572 -23.11 -14.90 -9.18
CA LEU A 572 -22.92 -15.93 -8.15
C LEU A 572 -22.97 -17.35 -8.72
N VAL A 573 -23.94 -17.66 -9.59
CA VAL A 573 -23.99 -18.95 -10.29
C VAL A 573 -22.80 -19.11 -11.24
N LYS A 574 -22.48 -18.08 -12.04
CA LYS A 574 -21.36 -18.14 -13.00
C LYS A 574 -20.00 -18.44 -12.37
N VAL A 575 -19.75 -17.98 -11.15
CA VAL A 575 -18.48 -18.21 -10.41
C VAL A 575 -18.53 -19.41 -9.45
N GLY A 576 -19.62 -20.17 -9.44
CA GLY A 576 -19.73 -21.43 -8.71
C GLY A 576 -20.22 -21.34 -7.27
N ALA A 577 -20.64 -20.16 -6.79
CA ALA A 577 -21.14 -20.02 -5.41
C ALA A 577 -22.40 -20.86 -5.10
N LEU A 578 -23.06 -21.38 -6.15
CA LEU A 578 -24.24 -22.26 -6.08
C LEU A 578 -23.98 -23.67 -6.67
N ASP A 579 -22.74 -24.05 -7.02
CA ASP A 579 -22.44 -25.34 -7.70
C ASP A 579 -22.93 -26.57 -6.92
N ARG A 580 -23.01 -26.47 -5.58
CA ARG A 580 -23.61 -27.46 -4.68
C ARG A 580 -25.07 -27.82 -5.01
N PHE A 581 -25.79 -26.98 -5.74
CA PHE A 581 -27.21 -27.18 -6.12
C PHE A 581 -27.39 -27.69 -7.55
N GLY A 582 -26.31 -27.80 -8.34
CA GLY A 582 -26.35 -28.34 -9.70
C GLY A 582 -25.51 -27.55 -10.71
N TYR A 583 -25.52 -28.04 -11.96
CA TYR A 583 -24.74 -27.48 -13.07
C TYR A 583 -25.11 -26.03 -13.41
N ARG A 584 -24.09 -25.20 -13.71
CA ARG A 584 -24.23 -23.74 -13.83
C ARG A 584 -25.18 -23.34 -14.95
N SER A 585 -25.14 -23.97 -16.11
CA SER A 585 -26.09 -23.71 -17.21
C SER A 585 -27.54 -23.93 -16.78
N ARG A 586 -27.79 -25.00 -16.00
CA ARG A 586 -29.14 -25.35 -15.53
C ARG A 586 -29.67 -24.34 -14.52
N LEU A 587 -28.82 -23.93 -13.58
CA LEU A 587 -29.10 -22.87 -12.61
C LEU A 587 -29.34 -21.52 -13.29
N LEU A 588 -28.48 -21.11 -14.23
CA LEU A 588 -28.64 -19.88 -15.02
C LEU A 588 -29.96 -19.84 -15.79
N THR A 589 -30.34 -20.96 -16.42
CA THR A 589 -31.60 -21.06 -17.17
C THR A 589 -32.82 -21.06 -16.25
N ALA A 590 -32.69 -21.53 -15.00
CA ALA A 590 -33.76 -21.56 -14.03
C ALA A 590 -33.97 -20.25 -13.24
N LEU A 591 -33.06 -19.25 -13.34
CA LEU A 591 -33.05 -18.05 -12.48
C LEU A 591 -34.41 -17.35 -12.32
N ASP A 592 -35.17 -17.17 -13.40
CA ASP A 592 -36.48 -16.49 -13.33
C ASP A 592 -37.52 -17.33 -12.57
N GLN A 593 -37.42 -18.67 -12.59
CA GLN A 593 -38.25 -19.56 -11.75
C GLN A 593 -37.84 -19.48 -10.28
N LEU A 594 -36.53 -19.37 -9.99
CA LEU A 594 -36.02 -19.23 -8.61
C LEU A 594 -36.52 -17.94 -7.97
N ILE A 595 -36.36 -16.81 -8.69
CA ILE A 595 -36.81 -15.48 -8.25
C ILE A 595 -38.34 -15.48 -8.08
N ALA A 596 -39.09 -16.08 -9.00
CA ALA A 596 -40.55 -16.17 -8.89
C ALA A 596 -41.02 -17.01 -7.70
N ARG A 597 -40.36 -18.15 -7.40
CA ARG A 597 -40.66 -18.96 -6.20
C ARG A 597 -40.38 -18.18 -4.93
N SER A 598 -39.17 -17.64 -4.78
CA SER A 598 -38.76 -16.86 -3.61
C SER A 598 -39.70 -15.68 -3.36
N ALA A 599 -40.04 -14.93 -4.41
CA ALA A 599 -41.01 -13.85 -4.32
C ALA A 599 -42.39 -14.31 -3.85
N ALA A 600 -42.87 -15.49 -4.28
CA ALA A 600 -44.12 -16.06 -3.81
C ALA A 600 -44.05 -16.49 -2.33
N THR A 601 -42.99 -17.21 -1.93
CA THR A 601 -42.77 -17.67 -0.55
C THR A 601 -42.71 -16.49 0.42
N HIS A 602 -41.89 -15.47 0.13
CA HIS A 602 -41.78 -14.29 1.00
C HIS A 602 -43.04 -13.41 0.99
N SER A 603 -43.75 -13.28 -0.13
CA SER A 603 -45.05 -12.58 -0.14
C SER A 603 -46.12 -13.32 0.68
N ALA A 604 -46.07 -14.65 0.76
CA ALA A 604 -46.95 -15.46 1.60
C ALA A 604 -46.56 -15.45 3.11
N LYS A 605 -45.27 -15.19 3.41
CA LYS A 605 -44.81 -14.84 4.77
C LYS A 605 -45.34 -13.45 5.17
N GLU A 606 -45.16 -12.44 4.30
CA GLU A 606 -45.61 -11.05 4.50
C GLU A 606 -47.13 -10.91 4.64
N SER A 607 -47.92 -11.69 3.90
CA SER A 607 -49.39 -11.69 4.00
C SER A 607 -49.93 -12.40 5.24
N GLY A 608 -49.07 -13.06 6.02
CA GLY A 608 -49.42 -13.89 7.17
C GLY A 608 -50.12 -15.20 6.84
N GLN A 609 -50.35 -15.51 5.56
CA GLN A 609 -51.18 -16.64 5.12
C GLN A 609 -50.61 -17.99 5.52
N LEU A 610 -49.28 -18.17 5.49
CA LEU A 610 -48.63 -19.42 5.92
C LEU A 610 -49.06 -19.85 7.32
N SER A 611 -49.04 -18.92 8.30
CA SER A 611 -49.41 -19.21 9.69
C SER A 611 -50.88 -19.65 9.87
N MET A 612 -51.77 -19.27 8.95
CA MET A 612 -53.19 -19.59 9.03
C MET A 612 -53.53 -20.95 8.42
N PHE A 613 -52.76 -21.41 7.43
CA PHE A 613 -52.91 -22.73 6.84
C PHE A 613 -52.22 -23.83 7.67
N ASP A 614 -51.04 -23.57 8.23
CA ASP A 614 -50.39 -24.50 9.18
C ASP A 614 -51.29 -24.78 10.40
N LEU A 615 -51.89 -23.73 10.98
CA LEU A 615 -52.77 -23.85 12.15
C LEU A 615 -54.09 -24.61 11.86
N MET A 616 -54.43 -24.82 10.59
CA MET A 616 -55.60 -25.63 10.18
C MET A 616 -55.23 -27.04 9.67
N GLY A 617 -53.95 -27.42 9.67
CA GLY A 617 -53.52 -28.81 9.52
C GLY A 617 -53.93 -29.49 8.20
N GLY A 618 -54.11 -28.71 7.12
CA GLY A 618 -54.76 -29.20 5.91
C GLY A 618 -54.57 -28.29 4.70
N GLY A 619 -53.32 -28.09 4.28
CA GLY A 619 -53.00 -27.34 3.07
C GLY A 619 -51.60 -26.73 3.13
N ALA A 620 -50.58 -27.51 2.77
CA ALA A 620 -49.33 -26.90 2.33
C ALA A 620 -49.65 -25.98 1.14
N VAL A 621 -49.02 -24.81 1.08
CA VAL A 621 -49.04 -23.96 -0.13
C VAL A 621 -48.59 -24.82 -1.31
N GLU A 622 -49.17 -24.65 -2.51
CA GLU A 622 -48.66 -25.29 -3.72
C GLU A 622 -47.31 -24.66 -4.11
N VAL A 623 -46.26 -25.02 -3.37
CA VAL A 623 -44.90 -24.54 -3.62
C VAL A 623 -44.40 -25.21 -4.89
N VAL A 624 -44.39 -24.44 -5.98
CA VAL A 624 -44.01 -24.95 -7.31
C VAL A 624 -42.61 -25.58 -7.22
N PRO A 625 -42.48 -26.90 -7.47
CA PRO A 625 -41.19 -27.58 -7.35
C PRO A 625 -40.23 -27.02 -8.40
N ILE A 626 -38.98 -26.78 -8.00
CA ILE A 626 -37.98 -26.28 -8.94
C ILE A 626 -37.66 -27.43 -9.89
N ARG A 627 -37.71 -27.16 -11.20
CA ARG A 627 -37.39 -28.15 -12.23
C ARG A 627 -36.28 -27.60 -13.08
N LEU A 628 -35.04 -27.85 -12.64
CA LEU A 628 -33.86 -27.53 -13.43
C LEU A 628 -33.98 -28.18 -14.81
N PRO A 629 -33.81 -27.42 -15.91
CA PRO A 629 -33.97 -27.94 -17.25
C PRO A 629 -32.85 -28.95 -17.56
N ASP A 630 -33.19 -30.03 -18.26
CA ASP A 630 -32.22 -31.03 -18.68
C ASP A 630 -31.49 -30.55 -19.94
N ILE A 631 -30.47 -29.71 -19.73
CA ILE A 631 -29.58 -29.18 -20.76
C ILE A 631 -28.12 -29.56 -20.48
N GLU A 632 -27.31 -29.52 -21.53
CA GLU A 632 -25.86 -29.71 -21.45
C GLU A 632 -25.21 -28.60 -20.60
N GLU A 633 -24.13 -28.93 -19.88
CA GLU A 633 -23.40 -27.97 -19.06
C GLU A 633 -22.43 -27.14 -19.92
N ALA A 634 -22.21 -25.88 -19.54
CA ALA A 634 -21.29 -24.99 -20.25
C ALA A 634 -19.88 -25.58 -20.35
N SER A 635 -19.22 -25.32 -21.48
CA SER A 635 -17.89 -25.88 -21.77
C SER A 635 -16.86 -25.46 -20.70
N GLY A 636 -15.77 -26.24 -20.57
CA GLY A 636 -14.67 -25.88 -19.64
C GLY A 636 -14.14 -24.47 -19.89
N ARG A 637 -13.85 -24.13 -21.16
CA ARG A 637 -13.42 -22.79 -21.59
C ARG A 637 -14.44 -21.71 -21.20
N GLU A 638 -15.73 -21.94 -21.41
CA GLU A 638 -16.78 -20.97 -21.10
C GLU A 638 -16.92 -20.70 -19.59
N ARG A 639 -16.89 -21.75 -18.76
CA ARG A 639 -16.95 -21.62 -17.30
C ARG A 639 -15.69 -20.94 -16.74
N LEU A 640 -14.51 -21.29 -17.23
CA LEU A 640 -13.24 -20.60 -16.91
C LEU A 640 -13.25 -19.14 -17.37
N GLN A 641 -13.84 -18.84 -18.54
CA GLN A 641 -13.98 -17.47 -19.04
C GLN A 641 -14.92 -16.62 -18.16
N TRP A 642 -15.99 -17.21 -17.61
CA TRP A 642 -16.84 -16.51 -16.62
C TRP A 642 -16.08 -16.21 -15.32
N GLU A 643 -15.23 -17.12 -14.85
CA GLU A 643 -14.38 -16.91 -13.67
C GLU A 643 -13.32 -15.81 -13.95
N LYS A 644 -12.63 -15.84 -15.11
CA LYS A 644 -11.71 -14.77 -15.56
C LYS A 644 -12.43 -13.42 -15.73
N GLU A 645 -13.70 -13.40 -16.14
CA GLU A 645 -14.52 -12.17 -16.28
C GLU A 645 -14.90 -11.55 -14.93
N LEU A 646 -15.26 -12.38 -13.93
CA LEU A 646 -15.98 -11.99 -12.71
C LEU A 646 -15.15 -12.05 -11.41
N LEU A 647 -14.17 -12.95 -11.33
CA LEU A 647 -13.21 -13.05 -10.22
C LEU A 647 -11.82 -12.50 -10.61
N GLY A 648 -11.51 -12.45 -11.91
CA GLY A 648 -10.19 -12.14 -12.44
C GLY A 648 -9.20 -13.32 -12.41
N VAL A 649 -9.50 -14.37 -11.64
CA VAL A 649 -8.74 -15.62 -11.54
C VAL A 649 -9.61 -16.82 -11.93
N TYR A 650 -8.96 -17.89 -12.39
CA TYR A 650 -9.57 -19.21 -12.43
C TYR A 650 -9.67 -19.80 -11.01
N THR A 651 -10.80 -20.42 -10.67
CA THR A 651 -11.04 -21.13 -9.40
C THR A 651 -11.34 -22.61 -9.60
N MET A 652 -11.94 -23.01 -10.74
CA MET A 652 -11.79 -24.38 -11.21
C MET A 652 -10.33 -24.70 -11.52
N SER A 653 -9.98 -25.98 -11.42
CA SER A 653 -8.72 -26.50 -11.91
C SER A 653 -8.49 -26.13 -13.38
N HIS A 654 -7.35 -25.52 -13.66
CA HIS A 654 -6.93 -25.24 -15.03
C HIS A 654 -6.83 -26.57 -15.82
N PRO A 655 -7.09 -26.64 -17.13
CA PRO A 655 -7.04 -27.91 -17.88
C PRO A 655 -5.68 -28.62 -17.76
N LEU A 656 -4.60 -27.86 -17.56
CA LEU A 656 -3.25 -28.37 -17.27
C LEU A 656 -3.11 -29.09 -15.91
N GLN A 657 -4.06 -29.02 -14.98
CA GLN A 657 -3.88 -29.50 -13.60
C GLN A 657 -4.01 -31.01 -13.46
N HIS A 658 -4.77 -31.66 -14.35
CA HIS A 658 -4.74 -33.12 -14.53
C HIS A 658 -3.45 -33.62 -15.21
N VAL A 659 -2.54 -32.70 -15.54
CA VAL A 659 -1.41 -32.88 -16.46
C VAL A 659 -0.09 -32.36 -15.84
N SER A 660 -0.19 -31.58 -14.76
CA SER A 660 0.89 -30.71 -14.26
C SER A 660 2.05 -31.48 -13.66
N ILE A 661 1.75 -32.56 -12.91
CA ILE A 661 2.75 -33.41 -12.24
C ILE A 661 3.71 -34.03 -13.26
N ASP A 662 3.24 -34.37 -14.46
CA ASP A 662 4.10 -34.91 -15.51
C ASP A 662 4.76 -33.82 -16.36
N LEU A 663 4.02 -32.77 -16.75
CA LEU A 663 4.58 -31.66 -17.52
C LEU A 663 5.74 -30.95 -16.78
N LYS A 664 5.60 -30.73 -15.47
CA LYS A 664 6.65 -30.11 -14.63
C LYS A 664 7.97 -30.90 -14.61
N LYS A 665 7.98 -32.20 -14.95
CA LYS A 665 9.21 -33.02 -15.04
C LYS A 665 9.99 -32.82 -16.35
N ILE A 666 9.39 -32.15 -17.34
CA ILE A 666 9.92 -32.08 -18.72
C ILE A 666 10.19 -30.65 -19.17
N VAL A 667 9.40 -29.67 -18.71
CA VAL A 667 9.60 -28.24 -19.03
C VAL A 667 10.91 -27.69 -18.46
N THR A 668 11.46 -26.68 -19.11
CA THR A 668 12.75 -26.04 -18.76
C THR A 668 12.58 -24.77 -17.92
N CYS A 669 11.43 -24.11 -18.03
CA CYS A 669 10.96 -22.97 -17.23
C CYS A 669 9.46 -22.78 -17.48
N ALA A 670 8.82 -21.88 -16.73
CA ALA A 670 7.44 -21.45 -16.97
C ALA A 670 7.34 -20.39 -18.09
N CYS A 671 6.13 -20.16 -18.62
CA CYS A 671 5.88 -19.20 -19.70
C CYS A 671 6.21 -17.75 -19.33
N ASN A 672 6.06 -17.36 -18.05
CA ASN A 672 6.42 -16.03 -17.55
C ASN A 672 7.92 -15.88 -17.18
N GLU A 673 8.65 -16.99 -17.02
CA GLU A 673 10.10 -17.02 -16.76
C GLU A 673 10.94 -16.93 -18.03
N LEU A 674 10.31 -16.98 -19.21
CA LEU A 674 10.96 -16.88 -20.52
C LEU A 674 11.47 -15.45 -20.78
N ASP A 675 12.59 -15.10 -20.17
CA ASP A 675 13.21 -13.77 -20.25
C ASP A 675 14.52 -13.74 -21.07
N ALA A 676 15.16 -12.57 -21.11
CA ALA A 676 16.42 -12.36 -21.83
C ALA A 676 17.59 -13.24 -21.34
N SER A 677 17.52 -13.83 -20.15
CA SER A 677 18.52 -14.79 -19.67
C SER A 677 18.45 -16.13 -20.40
N TYR A 678 17.33 -16.44 -21.08
CA TYR A 678 17.16 -17.63 -21.90
C TYR A 678 17.60 -17.44 -23.37
N ASP A 679 18.01 -16.23 -23.78
CA ASP A 679 18.34 -15.95 -25.19
C ASP A 679 19.34 -16.95 -25.78
N GLY A 680 19.00 -17.49 -26.95
CA GLY A 680 19.83 -18.46 -27.65
C GLY A 680 19.87 -19.86 -27.04
N LYS A 681 19.20 -20.13 -25.92
CA LYS A 681 19.07 -21.48 -25.32
C LYS A 681 17.93 -22.26 -25.98
N ASN A 682 18.02 -23.59 -25.90
CA ASN A 682 16.89 -24.47 -26.21
C ASN A 682 16.02 -24.59 -24.96
N VAL A 683 14.69 -24.50 -25.14
CA VAL A 683 13.70 -24.49 -24.05
C VAL A 683 12.57 -25.45 -24.43
N LEU A 684 12.07 -26.20 -23.43
CA LEU A 684 10.81 -26.91 -23.52
C LEU A 684 9.77 -26.18 -22.66
N LEU A 685 8.66 -25.76 -23.27
CA LEU A 685 7.51 -25.17 -22.58
C LEU A 685 6.29 -26.08 -22.76
N ALA A 686 5.37 -26.07 -21.80
CA ALA A 686 4.11 -26.79 -21.88
C ALA A 686 2.98 -25.89 -21.41
N GLY A 687 1.88 -25.85 -22.16
CA GLY A 687 0.77 -24.97 -21.87
C GLY A 687 -0.45 -25.25 -22.74
N MET A 688 -1.49 -24.45 -22.52
CA MET A 688 -2.71 -24.44 -23.32
C MET A 688 -2.59 -23.38 -24.41
N ILE A 689 -3.03 -23.69 -25.63
CA ILE A 689 -3.07 -22.72 -26.72
C ILE A 689 -4.24 -21.75 -26.50
N GLU A 690 -3.94 -20.49 -26.14
CA GLU A 690 -4.95 -19.43 -25.94
C GLU A 690 -5.44 -18.87 -27.28
N SER A 691 -4.55 -18.71 -28.28
CA SER A 691 -4.91 -18.29 -29.64
C SER A 691 -3.88 -18.67 -30.70
N VAL A 692 -4.32 -18.80 -31.95
CA VAL A 692 -3.46 -19.10 -33.11
C VAL A 692 -3.66 -18.06 -34.22
N ARG A 693 -2.64 -17.22 -34.47
CA ARG A 693 -2.65 -16.21 -35.53
C ARG A 693 -1.79 -16.66 -36.72
N THR A 694 -2.44 -17.17 -37.76
CA THR A 694 -1.79 -17.53 -39.03
C THR A 694 -1.50 -16.29 -39.89
N ILE A 695 -0.35 -16.27 -40.56
CA ILE A 695 0.01 -15.25 -41.57
C ILE A 695 0.70 -15.89 -42.78
N THR A 696 0.58 -15.25 -43.94
CA THR A 696 1.34 -15.61 -45.15
C THR A 696 2.65 -14.81 -45.21
N THR A 697 3.78 -15.49 -45.36
CA THR A 697 5.09 -14.85 -45.52
C THR A 697 5.23 -14.20 -46.90
N LYS A 698 6.24 -13.32 -47.07
CA LYS A 698 6.58 -12.68 -48.35
C LYS A 698 6.96 -13.65 -49.49
N LYS A 699 7.10 -14.95 -49.22
CA LYS A 699 7.36 -16.01 -50.22
C LYS A 699 6.09 -16.78 -50.63
N GLY A 700 4.97 -16.60 -49.93
CA GLY A 700 3.73 -17.35 -50.13
C GLY A 700 3.51 -18.47 -49.11
N ASP A 701 4.54 -18.86 -48.36
CA ASP A 701 4.45 -19.92 -47.34
C ASP A 701 3.71 -19.42 -46.08
N LEU A 702 2.86 -20.25 -45.47
CA LEU A 702 2.12 -19.94 -44.24
C LEU A 702 2.98 -20.16 -42.99
N MET A 703 2.84 -19.31 -41.97
CA MET A 703 3.40 -19.50 -40.62
C MET A 703 2.37 -19.06 -39.55
N ALA A 704 2.61 -19.37 -38.28
CA ALA A 704 1.75 -18.95 -37.18
C ALA A 704 2.52 -18.30 -36.03
N PHE A 705 1.84 -17.37 -35.35
CA PHE A 705 2.14 -16.96 -33.98
C PHE A 705 1.10 -17.60 -33.07
N VAL A 706 1.54 -18.18 -31.96
CA VAL A 706 0.71 -18.98 -31.06
C VAL A 706 0.91 -18.46 -29.65
N GLN A 707 -0.16 -18.04 -28.98
CA GLN A 707 -0.10 -17.62 -27.59
C GLN A 707 -0.29 -18.85 -26.69
N LEU A 708 0.68 -19.12 -25.82
CA LEU A 708 0.70 -20.28 -24.93
C LEU A 708 0.52 -19.81 -23.48
N GLU A 709 -0.53 -20.26 -22.79
CA GLU A 709 -0.85 -19.93 -21.39
C GLU A 709 -0.53 -21.14 -20.48
N ASP A 710 0.19 -20.91 -19.38
CA ASP A 710 0.47 -21.89 -18.33
C ASP A 710 -0.07 -21.42 -16.95
N PHE A 711 0.38 -22.04 -15.86
CA PHE A 711 -0.06 -21.68 -14.50
C PHE A 711 0.50 -20.33 -13.99
N GLN A 712 1.56 -19.82 -14.60
CA GLN A 712 2.32 -18.67 -14.10
C GLN A 712 2.27 -17.47 -15.06
N GLY A 713 1.99 -17.68 -16.33
CA GLY A 713 1.65 -16.61 -17.27
C GLY A 713 1.52 -17.08 -18.72
N GLN A 714 1.96 -16.23 -19.65
CA GLN A 714 1.79 -16.44 -21.09
C GLN A 714 3.05 -16.09 -21.87
N CYS A 715 3.32 -16.79 -22.97
CA CYS A 715 4.41 -16.47 -23.90
C CYS A 715 3.98 -16.59 -25.38
N GLU A 716 4.61 -15.82 -26.27
CA GLU A 716 4.45 -15.97 -27.72
C GLU A 716 5.40 -17.04 -28.27
N VAL A 717 4.83 -17.98 -29.02
CA VAL A 717 5.53 -19.05 -29.75
C VAL A 717 5.43 -18.80 -31.26
N VAL A 718 6.57 -18.75 -31.94
CA VAL A 718 6.67 -18.49 -33.39
C VAL A 718 6.87 -19.82 -34.14
N VAL A 719 5.91 -20.18 -34.98
CA VAL A 719 5.90 -21.44 -35.74
C VAL A 719 6.17 -21.16 -37.21
N PHE A 720 7.45 -21.24 -37.63
CA PHE A 720 7.89 -20.99 -39.01
C PHE A 720 7.31 -21.99 -40.03
N PRO A 721 7.29 -21.67 -41.35
CA PRO A 721 6.50 -22.42 -42.33
C PRO A 721 6.75 -23.93 -42.44
N ARG A 722 7.98 -24.38 -42.16
CA ARG A 722 8.29 -25.82 -42.11
C ARG A 722 7.59 -26.47 -40.92
N THR A 723 7.88 -26.00 -39.71
CA THR A 723 7.22 -26.44 -38.46
C THR A 723 5.70 -26.31 -38.55
N TYR A 724 5.18 -25.26 -39.20
CA TYR A 724 3.76 -25.08 -39.41
C TYR A 724 3.17 -26.14 -40.35
N GLY A 725 3.84 -26.44 -41.48
CA GLY A 725 3.44 -27.54 -42.36
C GLY A 725 3.46 -28.91 -41.68
N ASP A 726 4.45 -29.16 -40.83
CA ASP A 726 4.67 -30.42 -40.12
C ASP A 726 3.72 -30.61 -38.91
N PHE A 727 3.25 -29.53 -38.26
CA PHE A 727 2.49 -29.59 -36.99
C PHE A 727 1.16 -28.81 -36.94
N LYS A 728 0.69 -28.21 -38.04
CA LYS A 728 -0.58 -27.43 -38.12
C LYS A 728 -1.79 -28.09 -37.45
N ASP A 729 -1.93 -29.41 -37.58
CA ASP A 729 -3.12 -30.14 -37.10
C ASP A 729 -3.13 -30.32 -35.56
N LYS A 730 -2.07 -29.87 -34.88
CA LYS A 730 -1.97 -29.77 -33.41
C LYS A 730 -2.25 -28.34 -32.90
N LEU A 731 -2.14 -27.33 -33.77
CA LEU A 731 -2.35 -25.92 -33.47
C LEU A 731 -3.85 -25.56 -33.45
N ILE A 732 -4.55 -26.18 -32.51
CA ILE A 732 -5.96 -25.91 -32.20
C ILE A 732 -5.98 -25.17 -30.87
N GLU A 733 -6.86 -24.17 -30.72
CA GLU A 733 -7.09 -23.54 -29.42
C GLU A 733 -7.56 -24.56 -28.38
N ASP A 734 -7.32 -24.27 -27.10
CA ASP A 734 -7.61 -25.13 -25.94
C ASP A 734 -6.83 -26.47 -25.89
N ASN A 735 -6.06 -26.85 -26.92
CA ASN A 735 -5.16 -28.00 -26.85
C ASN A 735 -4.05 -27.75 -25.83
N VAL A 736 -3.78 -28.76 -24.99
CA VAL A 736 -2.57 -28.86 -24.18
C VAL A 736 -1.44 -29.41 -25.03
N VAL A 737 -0.43 -28.58 -25.29
CA VAL A 737 0.73 -28.91 -26.11
C VAL A 737 2.03 -28.72 -25.34
N VAL A 738 3.04 -29.47 -25.75
CA VAL A 738 4.43 -29.26 -25.36
C VAL A 738 5.22 -28.82 -26.58
N VAL A 739 5.88 -27.68 -26.44
CA VAL A 739 6.64 -27.02 -27.50
C VAL A 739 8.12 -27.11 -27.15
N LYS A 740 8.89 -27.72 -28.06
CA LYS A 740 10.35 -27.63 -28.07
C LYS A 740 10.78 -26.56 -29.05
N GLY A 741 11.66 -25.68 -28.61
CA GLY A 741 12.15 -24.61 -29.46
C GLY A 741 13.39 -23.93 -28.91
N LYS A 742 13.76 -22.84 -29.59
CA LYS A 742 14.88 -21.97 -29.22
C LYS A 742 14.37 -20.59 -28.83
N ALA A 743 14.73 -20.11 -27.65
CA ALA A 743 14.36 -18.77 -27.20
C ALA A 743 15.14 -17.70 -27.99
N GLN A 744 14.45 -16.64 -28.40
CA GLN A 744 15.02 -15.48 -29.09
C GLN A 744 14.48 -14.19 -28.48
N THR A 745 15.40 -13.32 -28.07
CA THR A 745 15.08 -11.99 -27.53
C THR A 745 15.26 -10.93 -28.61
N ARG A 746 14.25 -10.07 -28.78
CA ARG A 746 14.26 -8.97 -29.74
C ARG A 746 13.48 -7.78 -29.19
N GLU A 747 14.08 -6.58 -29.28
CA GLU A 747 13.43 -5.30 -28.95
C GLU A 747 12.82 -5.26 -27.51
N GLY A 748 13.34 -6.10 -26.60
CA GLY A 748 12.91 -6.21 -25.20
C GLY A 748 11.92 -7.33 -24.89
N GLN A 749 11.43 -8.07 -25.90
CA GLN A 749 10.57 -9.24 -25.71
C GLN A 749 11.31 -10.52 -26.09
N THR A 750 11.07 -11.61 -25.35
CA THR A 750 11.62 -12.95 -25.63
C THR A 750 10.48 -13.86 -26.11
N THR A 751 10.69 -14.55 -27.23
CA THR A 751 9.71 -15.46 -27.83
C THR A 751 10.34 -16.82 -28.12
N LEU A 752 9.53 -17.88 -28.19
CA LEU A 752 10.02 -19.23 -28.45
C LEU A 752 9.87 -19.58 -29.93
N LEU A 753 10.98 -19.82 -30.64
CA LEU A 753 10.97 -20.30 -32.01
C LEU A 753 10.76 -21.81 -32.02
N ALA A 754 9.61 -22.29 -32.50
CA ALA A 754 9.24 -23.71 -32.39
C ALA A 754 9.98 -24.62 -33.40
N ASP A 755 10.63 -25.66 -32.87
CA ASP A 755 11.27 -26.75 -33.62
C ASP A 755 10.35 -27.98 -33.73
N SER A 756 9.60 -28.31 -32.66
CA SER A 756 8.65 -29.43 -32.67
C SER A 756 7.51 -29.24 -31.67
N ILE A 757 6.30 -29.71 -32.02
CA ILE A 757 5.10 -29.60 -31.19
C ILE A 757 4.47 -30.99 -30.99
N GLN A 758 4.14 -31.32 -29.74
CA GLN A 758 3.47 -32.57 -29.36
C GLN A 758 2.20 -32.25 -28.56
N ASN A 759 1.12 -33.02 -28.80
CA ASN A 759 -0.04 -33.03 -27.93
C ASN A 759 0.31 -33.87 -26.70
N TYR A 760 -0.11 -33.48 -25.49
CA TYR A 760 0.27 -34.21 -24.27
C TYR A 760 -0.03 -35.72 -24.33
N VAL A 761 -1.15 -36.12 -24.96
CA VAL A 761 -1.53 -37.54 -25.12
C VAL A 761 -0.48 -38.35 -25.90
N GLU A 762 0.15 -37.77 -26.93
CA GLU A 762 1.23 -38.42 -27.68
C GLU A 762 2.49 -38.62 -26.81
N GLN A 763 2.78 -37.64 -25.95
CA GLN A 763 3.97 -37.62 -25.11
C GLN A 763 3.82 -38.53 -23.88
N ALA A 764 2.64 -38.58 -23.27
CA ALA A 764 2.31 -39.55 -22.22
C ALA A 764 2.44 -41.01 -22.72
N VAL A 765 2.02 -41.28 -23.96
CA VAL A 765 2.22 -42.59 -24.60
C VAL A 765 3.71 -42.86 -24.85
N ALA A 766 4.49 -41.87 -25.33
CA ALA A 766 5.93 -42.03 -25.52
C ALA A 766 6.67 -42.33 -24.19
N MET A 767 6.30 -41.64 -23.10
CA MET A 767 6.87 -41.86 -21.77
C MET A 767 6.54 -43.26 -21.22
N ALA A 768 5.32 -43.77 -21.45
CA ALA A 768 4.96 -45.14 -21.08
C ALA A 768 5.81 -46.19 -21.84
N ASP A 769 6.10 -45.92 -23.12
CA ASP A 769 6.93 -46.79 -23.97
C ASP A 769 8.42 -46.77 -23.56
N GLU A 770 8.94 -45.66 -23.01
CA GLU A 770 10.28 -45.61 -22.41
C GLU A 770 10.34 -46.30 -21.03
N TRP A 771 9.32 -46.10 -20.18
CA TRP A 771 9.26 -46.71 -18.83
C TRP A 771 9.24 -48.25 -18.88
N GLY A 772 8.64 -48.83 -19.93
CA GLY A 772 8.65 -50.26 -20.20
C GLY A 772 10.01 -50.84 -20.64
N LYS A 773 11.06 -50.01 -20.78
CA LYS A 773 12.38 -50.41 -21.30
C LYS A 773 13.56 -50.19 -20.34
N GLN A 774 13.36 -49.61 -19.15
CA GLN A 774 14.43 -49.42 -18.15
C GLN A 774 14.01 -49.70 -16.70
N GLN A 775 14.36 -50.89 -16.19
CA GLN A 775 14.59 -51.18 -14.77
C GLN A 775 15.62 -52.32 -14.65
N PRO A 776 16.48 -52.33 -13.62
CA PRO A 776 17.37 -51.23 -13.24
C PRO A 776 18.84 -51.73 -13.23
N PRO A 777 19.77 -50.96 -12.66
CA PRO A 777 20.30 -51.43 -11.38
C PRO A 777 20.17 -50.40 -10.26
N LEU A 778 20.09 -50.90 -9.03
CA LEU A 778 20.01 -50.11 -7.80
C LEU A 778 21.32 -49.35 -7.55
N LEU A 779 21.20 -48.16 -6.94
CA LEU A 779 22.13 -47.76 -5.89
C LEU A 779 21.40 -46.89 -4.87
N VAL A 780 21.27 -47.41 -3.66
CA VAL A 780 20.80 -46.68 -2.47
C VAL A 780 21.91 -45.75 -2.01
N VAL A 781 21.57 -44.51 -1.65
CA VAL A 781 22.43 -43.65 -0.82
C VAL A 781 21.57 -42.97 0.24
N SER A 782 21.44 -43.61 1.40
CA SER A 782 21.04 -42.94 2.64
C SER A 782 22.15 -41.98 3.09
N PRO A 783 21.83 -40.90 3.83
CA PRO A 783 22.79 -39.82 4.09
C PRO A 783 23.89 -40.24 5.06
N THR A 784 25.13 -39.82 4.77
CA THR A 784 26.26 -39.89 5.71
C THR A 784 26.70 -38.48 6.12
N ILE A 785 26.60 -38.20 7.41
CA ILE A 785 27.38 -37.16 8.07
C ILE A 785 28.66 -37.83 8.61
N ASN A 786 29.81 -37.16 8.49
CA ASN A 786 31.10 -37.57 9.07
C ASN A 786 31.73 -38.90 8.59
N GLY A 787 31.70 -39.16 7.27
CA GLY A 787 32.93 -39.60 6.58
C GLY A 787 33.57 -40.95 6.93
N VAL A 788 32.81 -41.93 7.45
CA VAL A 788 33.26 -43.33 7.60
C VAL A 788 32.21 -44.25 6.98
N ALA A 789 32.64 -45.25 6.22
CA ALA A 789 31.77 -46.24 5.58
C ALA A 789 31.92 -47.62 6.24
N ILE A 790 30.80 -48.28 6.50
CA ILE A 790 30.71 -49.67 6.97
C ILE A 790 29.62 -50.37 6.14
N GLN A 791 29.77 -51.68 5.92
CA GLN A 791 28.91 -52.50 5.06
C GLN A 791 27.78 -53.15 5.89
N GLU A 792 26.63 -53.36 5.26
CA GLU A 792 25.54 -54.20 5.79
C GLU A 792 25.70 -55.66 5.31
N GLU A 793 25.27 -56.63 6.12
CA GLU A 793 25.00 -58.01 5.72
C GLU A 793 23.52 -58.33 5.99
N ASP A 794 22.90 -59.15 5.13
CA ASP A 794 21.44 -59.36 5.09
C ASP A 794 20.87 -60.12 6.32
N GLY A 795 19.66 -59.76 6.74
CA GLY A 795 18.88 -60.45 7.77
C GLY A 795 17.37 -60.27 7.60
N ASP A 796 16.64 -61.38 7.50
CA ASP A 796 15.20 -61.47 7.17
C ASP A 796 14.33 -61.67 8.45
N TYR A 797 13.01 -61.55 8.34
CA TYR A 797 11.92 -61.83 9.32
C TYR A 797 11.57 -60.81 10.44
N ASP A 798 10.43 -60.13 10.21
CA ASP A 798 9.14 -60.21 10.97
C ASP A 798 8.92 -59.74 12.45
N GLU A 799 7.64 -59.40 12.70
CA GLU A 799 6.88 -59.31 13.97
C GLU A 799 7.30 -58.42 15.19
N THR A 800 6.63 -57.25 15.29
CA THR A 800 5.99 -56.67 16.51
C THR A 800 6.84 -56.02 17.65
N PRO A 801 6.24 -55.19 18.56
CA PRO A 801 6.93 -54.00 19.09
C PRO A 801 7.05 -53.84 20.63
N LEU A 802 7.74 -52.74 21.00
CA LEU A 802 7.66 -51.98 22.26
C LEU A 802 8.41 -52.57 23.49
N SER A 803 8.63 -51.71 24.51
CA SER A 803 9.44 -51.92 25.74
C SER A 803 10.96 -52.03 25.51
N ASP A 804 11.86 -51.52 26.37
CA ASP A 804 11.67 -50.74 27.60
C ASP A 804 12.92 -49.89 27.99
N TYR A 805 12.66 -48.72 28.61
CA TYR A 805 13.37 -48.10 29.76
C TYR A 805 14.83 -47.57 29.69
N LEU A 806 14.96 -46.32 30.18
CA LEU A 806 16.07 -45.69 30.93
C LEU A 806 17.42 -45.45 30.21
N GLY A 807 18.19 -44.39 30.54
CA GLY A 807 17.96 -43.33 31.54
C GLY A 807 19.12 -42.33 31.61
N ASP A 808 19.14 -41.51 32.66
CA ASP A 808 20.13 -40.46 33.07
C ASP A 808 21.59 -40.72 32.63
N GLY A 809 22.43 -39.71 32.30
CA GLY A 809 22.53 -38.40 32.93
C GLY A 809 23.61 -37.46 32.31
N PRO A 810 24.19 -36.49 33.06
CA PRO A 810 24.50 -35.15 32.51
C PRO A 810 26.00 -34.74 32.50
N GLU A 811 26.24 -33.42 32.27
CA GLU A 811 27.46 -32.64 32.63
C GLU A 811 28.73 -32.87 31.74
N ASP A 812 29.60 -31.90 31.40
CA ASP A 812 29.56 -30.42 31.52
C ASP A 812 30.67 -29.71 30.64
N GLU A 813 30.77 -28.37 30.73
CA GLU A 813 31.94 -27.49 30.43
C GLU A 813 32.39 -27.12 28.99
N GLU A 814 33.17 -26.02 28.87
CA GLU A 814 33.48 -25.24 27.65
C GLU A 814 34.98 -25.19 27.23
N SER A 815 35.22 -24.90 25.94
CA SER A 815 36.28 -24.06 25.30
C SER A 815 37.70 -23.91 25.94
N PRO A 816 38.79 -24.07 25.15
CA PRO A 816 39.66 -22.90 24.92
C PRO A 816 40.44 -22.79 23.57
N PHE A 817 40.31 -21.61 22.94
CA PHE A 817 41.37 -20.71 22.38
C PHE A 817 42.58 -21.15 21.48
N ALA A 818 42.72 -20.40 20.35
CA ALA A 818 43.90 -19.61 19.89
C ALA A 818 44.91 -20.05 18.76
N ASN A 819 45.00 -19.17 17.75
CA ASN A 819 46.19 -18.55 17.06
C ASN A 819 47.23 -19.34 16.21
N ASP A 820 47.30 -18.99 14.90
CA ASP A 820 48.43 -18.42 14.10
C ASP A 820 49.92 -18.59 14.49
N PRO A 821 50.91 -18.43 13.55
CA PRO A 821 51.05 -18.89 12.14
C PRO A 821 52.49 -19.48 11.88
N PRO A 822 53.38 -19.03 10.94
CA PRO A 822 53.43 -19.09 9.46
C PRO A 822 54.66 -19.86 8.83
N ALA A 823 54.78 -19.82 7.48
CA ALA A 823 56.01 -19.56 6.67
C ALA A 823 56.83 -20.68 5.94
N TRP A 824 57.60 -20.19 4.95
CA TRP A 824 58.77 -20.71 4.17
C TRP A 824 58.62 -21.83 3.11
N ALA A 825 59.68 -22.04 2.31
CA ALA A 825 59.66 -22.63 0.95
C ALA A 825 60.97 -23.39 0.58
N ALA A 826 61.08 -23.88 -0.67
CA ALA A 826 62.19 -24.65 -1.33
C ALA A 826 62.11 -26.19 -1.19
N ASP A 827 62.56 -27.04 -2.14
CA ASP A 827 62.89 -26.93 -3.59
C ASP A 827 63.12 -28.36 -4.20
N ALA A 828 63.40 -28.45 -5.52
CA ALA A 828 63.81 -29.60 -6.35
C ALA A 828 62.73 -30.61 -6.83
N GLY A 829 62.76 -31.17 -8.05
CA GLY A 829 63.55 -30.84 -9.27
C GLY A 829 64.23 -32.02 -9.99
N GLN A 830 63.74 -32.42 -11.19
CA GLN A 830 64.39 -33.30 -12.21
C GLN A 830 63.61 -33.25 -13.56
N VAL A 831 64.06 -33.72 -14.74
CA VAL A 831 65.39 -33.70 -15.43
C VAL A 831 65.23 -34.20 -16.90
N SER A 832 66.14 -33.85 -17.84
CA SER A 832 66.35 -34.46 -19.20
C SER A 832 65.23 -34.31 -20.27
N SER A 833 65.45 -34.36 -21.61
CA SER A 833 66.66 -34.14 -22.45
C SER A 833 66.35 -34.06 -23.97
N GLU A 834 67.14 -33.27 -24.72
CA GLU A 834 67.51 -33.37 -26.16
C GLU A 834 66.50 -33.28 -27.34
N LYS A 835 66.88 -32.45 -28.35
CA LYS A 835 66.62 -32.54 -29.82
C LYS A 835 65.15 -32.32 -30.30
N ARG A 836 64.86 -31.61 -31.40
CA ARG A 836 65.64 -31.01 -32.51
C ARG A 836 64.93 -29.74 -33.05
N ILE A 837 65.67 -28.83 -33.69
CA ILE A 837 65.18 -27.55 -34.29
C ILE A 837 64.58 -27.78 -35.71
N PRO A 838 63.64 -26.94 -36.20
CA PRO A 838 63.91 -25.58 -36.74
C PRO A 838 63.02 -24.47 -36.12
N GLU A 839 63.26 -23.14 -36.13
CA GLU A 839 64.26 -22.22 -36.75
C GLU A 839 64.87 -22.66 -38.09
N GLU A 840 64.70 -21.93 -39.18
CA GLU A 840 65.14 -20.52 -39.32
C GLU A 840 64.59 -19.93 -40.65
N LEU A 841 64.86 -18.63 -40.91
CA LEU A 841 64.90 -17.99 -42.26
C LEU A 841 63.57 -17.86 -43.07
N SER A 842 63.37 -16.90 -43.98
CA SER A 842 64.00 -15.58 -44.20
C SER A 842 63.30 -14.82 -45.37
N ARG A 843 63.59 -13.51 -45.53
CA ARG A 843 63.54 -12.74 -46.81
C ARG A 843 62.12 -12.46 -47.40
N GLU A 844 61.87 -11.44 -48.24
CA GLU A 844 62.68 -10.31 -48.73
C GLU A 844 61.80 -9.13 -49.24
N ASN A 845 62.38 -7.92 -49.25
CA ASN A 845 62.25 -6.82 -50.23
C ASN A 845 60.89 -6.26 -50.74
N GLY A 846 60.79 -4.91 -50.78
CA GLY A 846 59.81 -4.13 -51.56
C GLY A 846 59.13 -2.99 -50.76
N SER A 847 59.78 -1.87 -50.45
CA SER A 847 59.97 -0.69 -51.31
C SER A 847 58.63 -0.13 -51.85
N GLN A 848 58.22 1.12 -51.59
CA GLN A 848 58.98 2.36 -51.83
C GLN A 848 58.71 3.51 -50.82
N ASN A 849 59.73 4.39 -50.69
CA ASN A 849 59.77 5.85 -50.46
C ASN A 849 58.50 6.62 -49.96
N GLY A 850 58.61 7.63 -49.09
CA GLY A 850 59.79 8.17 -48.38
C GLY A 850 59.60 9.63 -47.92
N GLU A 851 60.36 10.05 -46.89
CA GLU A 851 60.56 11.44 -46.40
C GLU A 851 59.31 12.17 -45.82
N SER A 852 59.36 12.99 -44.75
CA SER A 852 60.47 13.48 -43.91
C SER A 852 60.04 13.72 -42.43
N LYS A 853 61.00 14.09 -41.57
CA LYS A 853 60.90 14.41 -40.13
C LYS A 853 61.47 15.84 -39.89
N PRO A 854 61.38 16.45 -38.68
CA PRO A 854 60.33 16.50 -37.65
C PRO A 854 60.10 17.97 -37.16
N VAL A 855 59.89 18.20 -35.85
CA VAL A 855 59.93 19.47 -35.06
C VAL A 855 58.56 20.10 -34.70
N ALA A 856 58.53 20.80 -33.54
CA ALA A 856 57.39 21.48 -32.90
C ALA A 856 57.74 22.98 -32.62
N PRO A 857 57.15 23.68 -31.64
CA PRO A 857 55.79 24.25 -31.60
C PRO A 857 55.76 25.81 -31.74
N GLU A 858 54.54 26.38 -31.83
CA GLU A 858 54.21 27.84 -31.70
C GLU A 858 54.72 28.78 -32.84
N PRO A 859 54.20 30.04 -33.03
CA PRO A 859 53.46 30.90 -32.09
C PRO A 859 52.24 31.74 -32.60
N ILE A 860 51.48 32.23 -31.59
CA ILE A 860 50.82 33.55 -31.39
C ILE A 860 50.80 34.59 -32.55
N LEU A 861 49.61 35.17 -32.89
CA LEU A 861 49.34 36.63 -32.95
C LEU A 861 47.89 37.04 -33.35
N ALA A 862 47.47 38.24 -32.92
CA ALA A 862 46.22 38.97 -33.26
C ALA A 862 46.58 40.21 -34.15
N PRO A 863 45.75 41.27 -34.46
CA PRO A 863 44.56 41.81 -33.76
C PRO A 863 43.45 42.49 -34.66
N SER A 864 42.59 43.31 -34.03
CA SER A 864 41.71 44.37 -34.60
C SER A 864 40.38 43.92 -35.27
N ALA A 865 39.28 44.71 -35.26
CA ALA A 865 39.11 46.13 -34.87
C ALA A 865 37.74 46.42 -34.19
N ALA A 866 37.63 47.57 -33.52
CA ALA A 866 36.37 48.21 -33.08
C ALA A 866 36.10 49.49 -33.93
N PRO A 867 34.86 50.05 -33.92
CA PRO A 867 34.49 51.13 -32.97
C PRO A 867 33.20 50.79 -32.16
N LEU A 868 32.93 51.30 -30.95
CA LEU A 868 32.53 52.68 -30.55
C LEU A 868 31.29 53.21 -31.29
N ALA A 869 30.28 53.85 -30.69
CA ALA A 869 29.80 54.03 -29.30
C ALA A 869 28.31 54.51 -29.42
N SER A 870 27.45 54.77 -28.42
CA SER A 870 27.60 55.51 -27.15
C SER A 870 26.21 55.70 -26.48
N VAL A 871 26.18 56.00 -25.16
CA VAL A 871 25.24 56.90 -24.42
C VAL A 871 23.71 56.71 -24.55
N GLY A 872 22.91 56.75 -23.47
CA GLY A 872 23.25 56.95 -22.05
C GLY A 872 22.03 57.25 -21.16
N VAL A 873 22.27 57.90 -20.01
CA VAL A 873 21.27 58.16 -18.96
C VAL A 873 20.98 59.67 -18.83
N GLY A 874 19.70 60.04 -18.77
CA GLY A 874 19.16 61.36 -18.40
C GLY A 874 17.62 61.30 -18.43
N ALA A 875 16.84 61.77 -17.45
CA ALA A 875 16.84 63.00 -16.65
C ALA A 875 16.08 64.19 -17.30
N VAL A 876 14.74 64.17 -17.12
CA VAL A 876 13.84 65.26 -16.64
C VAL A 876 13.82 66.64 -17.36
N GLU A 877 12.60 67.21 -17.49
CA GLU A 877 12.25 68.62 -17.88
C GLU A 877 12.56 69.06 -19.33
N THR A 878 11.72 69.76 -20.12
CA THR A 878 10.26 70.16 -20.13
C THR A 878 9.77 69.99 -21.62
N ALA A 879 8.77 70.61 -22.29
CA ALA A 879 7.73 71.66 -22.15
C ALA A 879 6.74 71.50 -23.36
N THR A 880 5.55 72.11 -23.59
CA THR A 880 4.50 72.85 -22.84
C THR A 880 3.27 73.05 -23.77
N ASN A 881 2.05 73.22 -23.24
CA ASN A 881 0.77 73.57 -23.92
C ASN A 881 0.15 72.50 -24.86
N GLY A 882 -1.18 72.26 -24.88
CA GLY A 882 -2.25 72.72 -23.98
C GLY A 882 -3.69 72.52 -24.53
N LYS A 883 -4.71 72.61 -23.65
CA LYS A 883 -6.18 72.50 -23.86
C LYS A 883 -6.72 71.06 -24.08
N SER A 884 -7.52 70.49 -23.16
CA SER A 884 -8.97 70.69 -22.86
C SER A 884 -9.90 69.99 -23.88
N PRO A 885 -11.02 69.31 -23.50
CA PRO A 885 -11.99 69.62 -22.42
C PRO A 885 -11.82 68.77 -21.12
N VAL A 886 -12.87 68.52 -20.30
CA VAL A 886 -13.49 69.40 -19.26
C VAL A 886 -14.82 68.78 -18.72
N ILE A 887 -14.98 68.71 -17.38
CA ILE A 887 -16.23 68.55 -16.57
C ILE A 887 -16.97 67.17 -16.61
N GLU A 888 -17.18 66.44 -15.49
CA GLU A 888 -18.18 66.60 -14.39
C GLU A 888 -19.63 66.20 -14.82
N THR A 889 -20.53 65.56 -14.07
CA THR A 889 -20.83 65.36 -12.62
C THR A 889 -21.34 63.88 -12.41
N ILE A 890 -21.89 63.32 -11.30
CA ILE A 890 -22.83 63.77 -10.24
C ILE A 890 -22.61 62.95 -8.95
N ALA A 891 -22.71 63.62 -7.80
CA ALA A 891 -23.15 63.06 -6.51
C ALA A 891 -24.47 63.77 -6.12
N PRO A 892 -25.38 63.15 -5.35
CA PRO A 892 -25.32 63.26 -3.88
C PRO A 892 -25.76 61.91 -3.21
N GLU A 893 -26.11 61.77 -1.92
CA GLU A 893 -26.35 62.70 -0.81
C GLU A 893 -26.19 61.96 0.54
N VAL A 894 -25.48 62.52 1.53
CA VAL A 894 -25.57 62.11 2.95
C VAL A 894 -25.34 63.33 3.85
N THR A 895 -26.42 63.87 4.44
CA THR A 895 -26.38 64.78 5.61
C THR A 895 -26.20 63.93 6.89
N GLN A 896 -25.16 64.20 7.69
CA GLN A 896 -25.18 65.08 8.86
C GLN A 896 -26.18 64.69 9.96
N GLU A 897 -25.64 64.15 11.07
CA GLU A 897 -25.71 64.68 12.45
C GLU A 897 -24.79 63.75 13.29
N GLU A 898 -23.60 64.16 13.74
CA GLU A 898 -23.22 65.13 14.79
C GLU A 898 -22.93 64.49 16.16
N SER A 899 -21.65 64.59 16.56
CA SER A 899 -21.16 64.72 17.95
C SER A 899 -21.23 63.46 18.88
N GLU A 900 -20.43 63.34 19.95
CA GLU A 900 -19.50 64.28 20.59
C GLU A 900 -18.04 63.76 20.72
N LEU A 901 -17.18 64.68 21.16
CA LEU A 901 -15.79 64.56 21.61
C LEU A 901 -15.62 63.56 22.79
N SER A 902 -14.41 63.16 23.24
CA SER A 902 -13.13 63.88 23.17
C SER A 902 -11.87 63.01 23.11
N ASP A 903 -10.75 63.66 22.79
CA ASP A 903 -9.38 63.18 22.97
C ASP A 903 -9.07 62.69 24.40
N VAL A 904 -8.02 61.85 24.54
CA VAL A 904 -6.69 62.30 25.02
C VAL A 904 -5.65 61.19 24.84
N SER A 905 -4.40 61.58 24.59
CA SER A 905 -3.24 60.70 24.37
C SER A 905 -2.63 60.17 25.68
N GLY A 906 -1.95 59.01 25.60
CA GLY A 906 -1.20 58.45 26.72
C GLY A 906 -0.34 57.24 26.35
N GLN A 907 0.98 57.43 26.26
CA GLN A 907 1.97 56.34 26.24
C GLN A 907 2.48 56.03 27.67
N PRO A 908 3.20 54.91 27.90
CA PRO A 908 3.18 54.21 29.20
C PRO A 908 4.23 54.69 30.21
N PRO A 909 4.15 54.17 31.45
CA PRO A 909 5.34 53.80 32.22
C PRO A 909 5.36 52.31 32.65
N SER A 910 6.39 51.94 33.42
CA SER A 910 6.86 50.58 33.70
C SER A 910 6.47 49.99 35.07
N ALA A 911 7.05 48.83 35.39
CA ALA A 911 7.16 48.14 36.69
C ALA A 911 7.50 49.09 37.89
N ASP A 912 7.39 48.70 39.18
CA ASP A 912 7.71 47.39 39.77
C ASP A 912 7.24 47.22 41.26
N GLU A 913 7.50 46.04 41.85
CA GLU A 913 7.60 45.67 43.29
C GLU A 913 6.43 45.83 44.30
N ARG A 914 6.16 44.76 45.10
CA ARG A 914 6.33 44.68 46.59
C ARG A 914 6.02 43.27 47.17
N PRO A 915 6.46 42.89 48.41
CA PRO A 915 7.17 41.61 48.56
C PRO A 915 6.89 40.73 49.83
N ALA A 916 7.59 39.59 49.88
CA ALA A 916 8.18 38.89 51.05
C ALA A 916 7.31 38.19 52.13
N GLU A 917 7.70 36.95 52.51
CA GLU A 917 8.12 36.60 53.88
C GLU A 917 8.95 35.28 53.97
N PHE A 918 9.28 34.79 55.18
CA PHE A 918 10.46 33.94 55.49
C PHE A 918 10.17 32.47 55.94
N GLN A 919 11.24 31.64 56.00
CA GLN A 919 11.29 30.26 56.54
C GLN A 919 11.80 30.25 58.03
N PRO A 920 12.41 29.19 58.67
CA PRO A 920 12.57 27.73 58.38
C PRO A 920 12.46 26.76 59.61
N VAL A 921 12.98 25.51 59.44
CA VAL A 921 13.58 24.54 60.43
C VAL A 921 12.74 23.29 60.78
N GLY A 922 13.22 22.03 60.66
CA GLY A 922 14.43 21.49 59.98
C GLY A 922 14.96 20.13 60.53
N LYS A 923 15.86 19.45 59.78
CA LYS A 923 16.74 18.29 60.17
C LYS A 923 16.06 16.90 60.38
N SER A 924 16.69 15.71 60.21
CA SER A 924 17.98 15.29 59.59
C SER A 924 18.13 13.74 59.46
N THR A 925 18.75 13.24 58.37
CA THR A 925 19.61 12.01 58.22
C THR A 925 19.12 10.54 58.40
N ASN A 926 19.62 9.67 57.48
CA ASN A 926 19.83 8.19 57.54
C ASN A 926 18.59 7.26 57.52
N GLY A 927 18.63 6.01 57.00
CA GLY A 927 19.65 5.28 56.19
C GLY A 927 19.76 3.77 56.53
N HIS A 928 19.91 2.88 55.51
CA HIS A 928 19.91 1.38 55.52
C HIS A 928 18.53 0.68 55.30
N ALA A 929 18.42 -0.58 54.86
CA ALA A 929 19.18 -1.39 53.86
C ALA A 929 18.53 -2.79 53.59
N ALA A 930 18.20 -3.09 52.32
CA ALA A 930 18.23 -4.38 51.59
C ALA A 930 17.64 -5.73 52.13
N LYS A 931 17.32 -6.62 51.17
CA LYS A 931 17.03 -8.09 51.26
C LYS A 931 15.61 -8.49 51.75
N SER A 932 14.98 -9.58 51.28
CA SER A 932 15.39 -10.63 50.32
C SER A 932 14.23 -11.44 49.68
N ALA A 933 14.45 -11.86 48.42
CA ALA A 933 14.14 -13.16 47.80
C ALA A 933 12.68 -13.62 47.52
N GLU A 934 12.54 -14.29 46.37
CA GLU A 934 11.44 -15.19 45.97
C GLU A 934 11.61 -16.60 46.61
N PRO A 935 10.66 -17.54 46.43
CA PRO A 935 10.80 -18.48 45.31
C PRO A 935 9.49 -18.96 44.63
N THR A 936 9.49 -18.88 43.29
CA THR A 936 9.16 -19.92 42.28
C THR A 936 7.87 -20.80 42.30
N THR A 937 7.48 -21.17 41.06
CA THR A 937 6.71 -22.36 40.60
C THR A 937 5.20 -22.47 40.81
N ALA A 938 4.54 -22.94 39.76
CA ALA A 938 3.15 -23.40 39.71
C ALA A 938 3.09 -24.90 39.35
N PRO A 939 1.96 -25.58 39.58
CA PRO A 939 1.56 -26.78 38.85
C PRO A 939 0.29 -26.53 38.00
N ALA A 940 -0.05 -27.49 37.13
CA ALA A 940 -0.93 -27.28 35.98
C ALA A 940 -2.35 -27.88 36.06
N ALA A 941 -3.24 -27.30 35.24
CA ALA A 941 -4.36 -27.88 34.49
C ALA A 941 -5.32 -28.93 35.11
N THR A 942 -6.62 -28.62 35.03
CA THR A 942 -7.68 -29.60 34.68
C THR A 942 -8.86 -28.86 34.01
N VAL A 943 -9.76 -29.57 33.32
CA VAL A 943 -10.58 -29.01 32.21
C VAL A 943 -12.09 -29.17 32.41
N SER A 944 -12.87 -28.27 31.76
CA SER A 944 -14.33 -28.29 31.52
C SER A 944 -15.28 -27.95 32.70
N PRO A 945 -16.54 -27.52 32.42
CA PRO A 945 -17.19 -27.29 31.12
C PRO A 945 -17.68 -25.83 30.90
N VAL A 946 -18.40 -25.60 29.79
CA VAL A 946 -19.09 -24.34 29.45
C VAL A 946 -20.10 -23.94 30.53
N ALA A 947 -20.14 -22.65 30.88
CA ALA A 947 -21.14 -22.05 31.77
C ALA A 947 -21.74 -20.78 31.14
N GLU A 948 -23.04 -20.54 31.39
CA GLU A 948 -23.79 -19.41 30.86
C GLU A 948 -23.26 -18.06 31.39
N ARG A 949 -23.30 -17.00 30.56
CA ARG A 949 -23.01 -15.64 31.03
C ARG A 949 -24.15 -15.10 31.88
N VAL A 950 -24.11 -15.42 33.17
CA VAL A 950 -24.95 -14.82 34.22
C VAL A 950 -24.87 -13.28 34.14
N GLY A 951 -26.02 -12.62 34.32
CA GLY A 951 -26.14 -11.17 34.18
C GLY A 951 -25.27 -10.36 35.14
N THR A 952 -24.79 -9.21 34.69
CA THR A 952 -23.92 -8.30 35.45
C THR A 952 -24.58 -7.79 36.73
N PRO A 953 -23.85 -7.75 37.88
CA PRO A 953 -24.40 -7.31 39.15
C PRO A 953 -24.73 -5.81 39.15
N ALA A 954 -25.87 -5.46 39.75
CA ALA A 954 -26.39 -4.09 39.74
C ALA A 954 -25.47 -3.11 40.48
N HIS A 955 -25.12 -2.00 39.82
CA HIS A 955 -24.38 -0.90 40.44
C HIS A 955 -25.33 -0.03 41.28
N SER A 956 -25.08 0.04 42.59
CA SER A 956 -25.87 0.80 43.55
C SER A 956 -25.84 2.29 43.26
N GLY A 957 -27.01 2.93 43.17
CA GLY A 957 -27.14 4.37 42.90
C GLY A 957 -27.35 4.74 41.43
N SER A 958 -27.62 3.77 40.55
CA SER A 958 -28.12 4.02 39.20
C SER A 958 -29.60 4.41 39.23
N LYS A 959 -29.97 5.49 38.54
CA LYS A 959 -31.35 5.95 38.39
C LYS A 959 -32.01 5.35 37.14
N ARG A 960 -33.33 5.50 37.01
CA ARG A 960 -34.09 5.10 35.80
C ARG A 960 -34.87 6.27 35.23
N LEU A 961 -34.68 6.56 33.95
CA LEU A 961 -35.40 7.58 33.19
C LEU A 961 -36.48 6.92 32.32
N TYR A 962 -37.74 7.14 32.65
CA TYR A 962 -38.88 6.72 31.84
C TYR A 962 -39.33 7.89 30.94
N ILE A 963 -39.43 7.66 29.64
CA ILE A 963 -39.75 8.67 28.63
C ILE A 963 -41.04 8.29 27.91
N THR A 964 -42.13 8.99 28.18
CA THR A 964 -43.44 8.71 27.58
C THR A 964 -43.56 9.37 26.20
N PHE A 965 -43.46 8.55 25.17
CA PHE A 965 -43.56 8.96 23.78
C PHE A 965 -45.00 8.80 23.25
N ARG A 966 -45.64 9.93 22.95
CA ARG A 966 -46.94 9.95 22.26
C ARG A 966 -46.75 10.11 20.75
N ARG A 967 -47.35 9.16 20.03
CA ARG A 967 -47.35 9.10 18.55
C ARG A 967 -48.12 10.27 17.94
N SER A 968 -47.60 10.85 16.86
CA SER A 968 -48.30 11.90 16.09
C SER A 968 -49.21 11.34 14.98
N GLY A 969 -49.26 10.01 14.81
CA GLY A 969 -50.08 9.32 13.79
C GLY A 969 -49.40 9.20 12.41
N ASP A 970 -48.25 9.83 12.23
CA ASP A 970 -47.38 9.72 11.05
C ASP A 970 -46.23 8.76 11.40
N LEU A 971 -46.14 7.63 10.70
CA LEU A 971 -45.15 6.59 11.00
C LEU A 971 -43.71 7.01 10.66
N ALA A 972 -43.50 7.85 9.64
CA ALA A 972 -42.16 8.31 9.27
C ALA A 972 -41.66 9.34 10.29
N ARG A 973 -42.52 10.28 10.67
CA ARG A 973 -42.23 11.29 11.70
C ARG A 973 -42.11 10.69 13.10
N ASP A 974 -42.93 9.69 13.44
CA ASP A 974 -42.81 8.94 14.69
C ASP A 974 -41.44 8.24 14.76
N LYS A 975 -41.04 7.51 13.72
CA LYS A 975 -39.72 6.84 13.65
C LYS A 975 -38.56 7.82 13.78
N TYR A 976 -38.60 8.96 13.09
CA TYR A 976 -37.55 9.98 13.17
C TYR A 976 -37.40 10.55 14.59
N ARG A 977 -38.51 11.01 15.20
CA ARG A 977 -38.49 11.55 16.57
C ARG A 977 -38.05 10.52 17.61
N LEU A 978 -38.44 9.25 17.45
CA LEU A 978 -38.02 8.18 18.37
C LEU A 978 -36.51 7.93 18.28
N LYS A 979 -35.93 8.01 17.07
CA LYS A 979 -34.48 7.89 16.86
C LYS A 979 -33.74 9.05 17.51
N GLU A 980 -34.14 10.30 17.28
CA GLU A 980 -33.48 11.47 17.89
C GLU A 980 -33.51 11.42 19.43
N ILE A 981 -34.63 10.99 20.02
CA ILE A 981 -34.73 10.83 21.48
C ILE A 981 -33.78 9.72 21.98
N TYR A 982 -33.72 8.57 21.30
CA TYR A 982 -32.79 7.49 21.66
C TYR A 982 -31.33 7.94 21.52
N ASP A 983 -30.96 8.50 20.36
CA ASP A 983 -29.60 8.97 20.05
C ASP A 983 -29.15 10.08 21.04
N ARG A 984 -30.07 10.90 21.56
CA ARG A 984 -29.76 11.97 22.53
C ARG A 984 -29.73 11.54 23.99
N VAL A 985 -30.46 10.49 24.36
CA VAL A 985 -30.48 9.97 25.75
C VAL A 985 -29.32 9.02 26.01
N ARG A 986 -28.87 8.31 24.98
CA ARG A 986 -27.74 7.36 25.03
C ARG A 986 -26.42 8.07 25.34
N ASP A 987 -25.83 7.79 26.49
CA ASP A 987 -24.47 8.18 26.87
C ASP A 987 -23.67 6.92 27.24
N PRO A 988 -22.72 6.47 26.40
CA PRO A 988 -21.88 5.31 26.68
C PRO A 988 -20.99 5.44 27.93
N ARG A 989 -20.84 6.65 28.50
CA ARG A 989 -20.15 6.90 29.77
C ARG A 989 -21.12 7.11 30.94
N GLY A 990 -22.42 7.03 30.68
CA GLY A 990 -23.48 7.14 31.67
C GLY A 990 -23.53 5.94 32.61
N ARG A 991 -24.37 6.07 33.65
CA ARG A 991 -24.55 5.05 34.70
C ARG A 991 -26.02 4.77 35.03
N ASP A 992 -26.92 5.59 34.52
CA ASP A 992 -28.36 5.49 34.73
C ASP A 992 -28.97 4.73 33.55
N ARG A 993 -30.11 4.08 33.74
CA ARG A 993 -30.84 3.38 32.66
C ARG A 993 -31.99 4.22 32.13
N PHE A 994 -32.39 4.00 30.89
CA PHE A 994 -33.56 4.65 30.31
C PHE A 994 -34.50 3.68 29.58
N PHE A 995 -35.76 4.08 29.52
CA PHE A 995 -36.87 3.30 28.98
C PHE A 995 -37.79 4.23 28.19
N ILE A 996 -38.24 3.82 27.00
CA ILE A 996 -39.20 4.61 26.21
C ILE A 996 -40.57 3.93 26.28
N LEU A 997 -41.54 4.62 26.87
CA LEU A 997 -42.92 4.14 27.04
C LEU A 997 -43.77 4.62 25.86
N LEU A 998 -44.21 3.69 25.00
CA LEU A 998 -45.13 3.96 23.91
C LEU A 998 -46.58 3.89 24.41
N GLU A 999 -47.29 5.02 24.39
CA GLU A 999 -48.73 5.06 24.69
C GLU A 999 -49.58 4.94 23.41
N SER A 1000 -50.47 3.95 23.35
CA SER A 1000 -51.46 3.83 22.29
C SER A 1000 -52.75 3.14 22.75
N LYS A 1001 -53.90 3.81 22.56
CA LYS A 1001 -55.26 3.28 22.84
C LYS A 1001 -55.41 2.61 24.22
N GLY A 1002 -54.82 3.20 25.26
CA GLY A 1002 -54.89 2.69 26.64
C GLY A 1002 -53.95 1.51 26.94
N LYS A 1003 -53.10 1.09 25.99
CA LYS A 1003 -51.96 0.19 26.25
C LYS A 1003 -50.67 1.00 26.31
N ARG A 1004 -49.83 0.66 27.28
CA ARG A 1004 -48.42 1.07 27.36
C ARG A 1004 -47.55 -0.10 26.91
N LEU A 1005 -46.52 0.19 26.12
CA LEU A 1005 -45.49 -0.78 25.73
C LEU A 1005 -44.12 -0.17 26.04
N GLU A 1006 -43.34 -0.84 26.86
CA GLU A 1006 -42.01 -0.40 27.28
C GLU A 1006 -40.95 -0.88 26.30
N LEU A 1007 -40.09 0.04 25.84
CA LEU A 1007 -38.85 -0.25 25.15
C LEU A 1007 -37.69 -0.11 26.14
N SER A 1008 -37.14 -1.23 26.57
CA SER A 1008 -35.95 -1.31 27.42
C SER A 1008 -34.68 -1.46 26.57
N PHE A 1009 -33.63 -0.72 26.89
CA PHE A 1009 -32.34 -0.78 26.18
C PHE A 1009 -31.27 -1.34 27.14
N PRO A 1010 -31.16 -2.67 27.32
CA PRO A 1010 -30.39 -3.29 28.41
C PRO A 1010 -28.87 -3.10 28.30
N ASN A 1011 -28.37 -2.83 27.09
CA ASN A 1011 -26.95 -2.64 26.79
C ASN A 1011 -26.55 -1.15 26.76
N ASP A 1012 -27.51 -0.24 26.99
CA ASP A 1012 -27.33 1.20 26.81
C ASP A 1012 -27.58 1.95 28.11
N LEU A 1013 -26.80 3.00 28.32
CA LEU A 1013 -26.82 3.82 29.53
C LEU A 1013 -27.07 5.29 29.18
N CYS A 1014 -27.38 6.08 30.18
CA CYS A 1014 -27.59 7.52 30.10
C CYS A 1014 -26.99 8.23 31.32
N THR A 1015 -26.89 9.56 31.23
CA THR A 1015 -26.50 10.43 32.35
C THR A 1015 -27.67 11.36 32.66
N ILE A 1016 -28.44 11.05 33.70
CA ILE A 1016 -29.61 11.88 34.07
C ILE A 1016 -29.10 13.21 34.63
N SER A 1017 -29.25 14.27 33.84
CA SER A 1017 -28.84 15.63 34.18
C SER A 1017 -29.99 16.63 33.97
N PRO A 1018 -30.03 17.76 34.70
CA PRO A 1018 -31.03 18.81 34.49
C PRO A 1018 -31.12 19.31 33.05
N ARG A 1019 -30.00 19.29 32.31
CA ARG A 1019 -29.94 19.64 30.89
C ARG A 1019 -30.70 18.62 30.02
N LEU A 1020 -30.48 17.32 30.21
CA LEU A 1020 -31.17 16.27 29.48
C LEU A 1020 -32.68 16.29 29.76
N THR A 1021 -33.09 16.51 31.02
CA THR A 1021 -34.51 16.59 31.39
C THR A 1021 -35.20 17.82 30.81
N ASP A 1022 -34.51 18.96 30.76
CA ASP A 1022 -35.00 20.17 30.09
C ASP A 1022 -35.14 19.97 28.57
N GLU A 1023 -34.19 19.30 27.95
CA GLU A 1023 -34.17 19.06 26.51
C GLU A 1023 -35.29 18.11 26.07
N LEU A 1024 -35.50 17.00 26.80
CA LEU A 1024 -36.61 16.07 26.57
C LEU A 1024 -37.99 16.75 26.70
N THR A 1025 -38.18 17.54 27.76
CA THR A 1025 -39.47 18.20 28.01
C THR A 1025 -39.74 19.39 27.10
N LYS A 1026 -38.74 20.24 26.82
CA LYS A 1026 -38.91 21.51 26.08
C LYS A 1026 -38.72 21.34 24.57
N HIS A 1027 -37.71 20.57 24.14
CA HIS A 1027 -37.41 20.37 22.71
C HIS A 1027 -38.26 19.21 22.14
N PHE A 1028 -38.12 18.00 22.69
CA PHE A 1028 -38.79 16.81 22.16
C PHE A 1028 -40.28 16.70 22.54
N ARG A 1029 -40.71 17.45 23.56
CA ARG A 1029 -42.09 17.50 24.10
C ARG A 1029 -42.61 16.12 24.50
N VAL A 1030 -41.79 15.40 25.26
CA VAL A 1030 -42.16 14.13 25.91
C VAL A 1030 -42.30 14.32 27.42
N GLU A 1031 -43.21 13.55 28.02
CA GLU A 1031 -43.34 13.47 29.47
C GLU A 1031 -42.26 12.53 30.02
N ILE A 1032 -41.63 12.90 31.13
CA ILE A 1032 -40.55 12.13 31.74
C ILE A 1032 -40.81 11.87 33.22
N GLU A 1033 -40.35 10.71 33.69
CA GLU A 1033 -40.43 10.26 35.07
C GLU A 1033 -39.06 9.67 35.46
N ILE A 1034 -38.59 9.96 36.68
CA ILE A 1034 -37.28 9.52 37.16
C ILE A 1034 -37.48 8.74 38.45
N ASP A 1035 -37.13 7.45 38.42
CA ASP A 1035 -37.13 6.57 39.58
C ASP A 1035 -35.71 6.50 40.18
N GLU A 1036 -35.63 6.70 41.50
CA GLU A 1036 -34.42 6.57 42.30
C GLU A 1036 -34.62 5.38 43.23
N GLN A 1037 -33.78 4.34 43.09
CA GLN A 1037 -33.95 3.10 43.85
C GLN A 1037 -33.77 3.29 45.36
N SER A 1038 -34.87 3.60 46.05
CA SER A 1038 -34.97 3.54 47.51
C SER A 1038 -35.02 2.08 47.98
N HIS A 1039 -34.25 1.74 49.00
CA HIS A 1039 -34.15 0.36 49.49
C HIS A 1039 -35.36 -0.06 50.33
N SER A 1040 -36.16 -0.99 49.80
CA SER A 1040 -36.92 -1.95 50.60
C SER A 1040 -36.73 -3.36 50.02
N THR A 1041 -35.85 -4.13 50.68
CA THR A 1041 -35.57 -5.58 50.55
C THR A 1041 -36.28 -6.36 49.45
#